data_AF-A0A261A475-F1
#
_entry.id   AF-A0A261A475-F1
#
_cell.length_a   1.000
_cell.length_b   1.000
_cell.length_c   1.000
_cell.angle_alpha   90.00
_cell.angle_beta   90.00
_cell.angle_gamma   90.00
#
_symmetry.space_group_name_H-M   'P 1'
#
loop_
_entity.id
_entity.type
_entity.pdbx_description
1 polymer ?
#
loop_
_entity_poly.entity_id
_entity_poly.type
_entity_poly.pdbx_seq_one_letter_code
_entity_poly.pdbx_strand_id
1 'polypeptide(L)'
;MPSMSLFLVTRTGSTNSTYLFEQSSNYSLVTPPILVTAGSITVAIEQEVMTSIFESKGAHHEAVAYIKRDDGCQVNGKLFPGQDFVDFYIRDLEINLRYQKGVLDDLIVIQEDGANDSAGKVSNILGSGARPLATRSLLMQLTNSNQVSQFLSHLDVSSLERIHINGKERRIPFRFEEFEHLEQWRAAQSFYSTVYHENSQVFSHLLHFQKAEVSVDNLFMRDLLAVRDAILSSRLNEFTVHYVNFAEEEEFKDLLEVETDQWPRVDFKVRRRFSMTRMSISILRKVNQRLRSLLDLCPPTNNFTKISIEGFIYYPRTQVIYESATGSETILYDDRDQAGRDFEVNIRYQKGVVDEFSINFQDAEDPVVKKILETLKSRNKMLQVKKIFLRGNFQRGLFEILQFLDPTSLKTIATFMSEGDEIQQFDDNCMQLEQWRTAEEFTSNIMIESSACFRKLLHFREVNIWVNEICLEDVLLLRKPSLSNPFFECFSFHTTVFPELDEFLRLLGVPPADLTNSRFMAKYFRIPNSSDVLLIRFARNLCSFSRCAEAEKYAGWELIEDIGTKMNLLNLPDDNLLEIAGKLDLRGISILRKVNQRLRNLLDLRPPTNNFTKISIGGRIYHPRTQVIYESTTGTEAILYDDKDQAGRDFELNIRYQKGVVDEFSINFEHAEDPVAKKIQETLKSRNKMLQVKKIFLRGNFQQGLFEILQFLDPTSLKTIETAINKGDEMQQLSDNCMQLEQWRSAEEFTSNIMIESSACFSKLLNFREVNIWANEIRLEDVLLLRKLSLSNPLFKYFHFCITVFAELDEFLRLLGSSLAELTRTIYMAKCFRIPNSPDFLYISVCQRLCTFCRSDEAARYGFKFIEDIGTVEFFQQR
;
A
#
# COMPACT_ATOMS: atom_id res chain seq x y z
N MET A 1 15.84 47.62 54.55
CA MET A 1 16.06 46.65 55.64
C MET A 1 15.13 45.45 55.42
N PRO A 2 15.59 44.22 55.66
CA PRO A 2 16.11 43.41 54.58
C PRO A 2 15.23 42.21 54.21
N SER A 3 15.44 41.82 52.96
CA SER A 3 14.85 40.74 52.17
C SER A 3 15.23 39.34 52.65
N MET A 4 14.22 38.50 52.91
CA MET A 4 14.36 37.05 52.82
C MET A 4 14.73 36.67 51.38
N SER A 5 15.89 36.04 51.20
CA SER A 5 16.33 35.46 49.93
C SER A 5 16.25 33.95 50.03
N LEU A 6 15.18 33.38 49.47
CA LEU A 6 15.01 31.94 49.28
C LEU A 6 15.74 31.55 47.99
N PHE A 7 16.86 30.82 48.07
CA PHE A 7 17.56 30.31 46.89
C PHE A 7 17.07 28.90 46.53
N LEU A 8 16.21 28.85 45.52
CA LEU A 8 15.83 27.67 44.75
C LEU A 8 16.98 27.28 43.81
N VAL A 9 17.57 26.09 44.05
CA VAL A 9 18.35 25.34 43.06
C VAL A 9 17.33 24.59 42.18
N THR A 10 17.24 24.95 40.90
CA THR A 10 16.36 24.27 39.94
C THR A 10 17.10 23.11 39.28
N ARG A 11 16.58 21.89 39.48
CA ARG A 11 16.90 20.66 38.74
C ARG A 11 15.74 20.40 37.78
N THR A 12 15.99 20.31 36.47
CA THR A 12 14.98 19.87 35.50
C THR A 12 14.93 18.34 35.48
N GLY A 13 13.80 17.74 35.91
CA GLY A 13 13.45 16.35 35.60
C GLY A 13 13.09 15.43 36.76
N SER A 14 11.81 15.50 37.18
CA SER A 14 10.99 14.46 37.84
C SER A 14 11.07 14.24 39.37
N THR A 15 9.84 14.19 39.92
CA THR A 15 9.36 13.78 41.25
C THR A 15 9.74 14.65 42.46
N ASN A 16 8.72 15.35 42.96
CA ASN A 16 8.65 15.95 44.28
C ASN A 16 8.98 14.92 45.38
N SER A 17 9.98 15.21 46.20
CA SER A 17 9.97 14.84 47.61
C SER A 17 10.73 15.91 48.40
N THR A 18 9.96 16.79 49.03
CA THR A 18 10.42 17.70 50.07
C THR A 18 10.88 16.84 51.25
N TYR A 19 12.19 16.76 51.51
CA TYR A 19 12.66 16.16 52.76
C TYR A 19 12.47 17.18 53.89
N LEU A 20 11.29 17.11 54.50
CA LEU A 20 11.09 17.54 55.87
C LEU A 20 11.88 16.58 56.77
N PHE A 21 12.74 17.12 57.64
CA PHE A 21 13.31 16.36 58.74
C PHE A 21 12.18 15.97 59.71
N GLU A 22 11.54 14.84 59.47
CA GLU A 22 10.78 14.16 60.51
C GLU A 22 11.74 13.26 61.30
N GLN A 23 11.88 13.58 62.59
CA GLN A 23 12.51 12.73 63.59
C GLN A 23 11.78 11.39 63.61
N SER A 24 12.34 10.36 62.97
CA SER A 24 11.97 8.98 63.23
C SER A 24 13.09 8.30 64.02
N SER A 25 12.74 8.02 65.26
CA SER A 25 13.51 7.33 66.27
C SER A 25 13.48 5.84 65.98
N ASN A 26 14.65 5.23 65.78
CA ASN A 26 14.93 3.82 66.13
C ASN A 26 16.43 3.55 66.00
N TYR A 27 17.16 3.70 67.11
CA TYR A 27 18.55 3.28 67.24
C TYR A 27 18.63 1.91 67.91
N SER A 28 19.15 0.91 67.21
CA SER A 28 19.77 -0.26 67.86
C SER A 28 20.71 -1.00 66.91
N LEU A 29 22.02 -0.83 67.10
CA LEU A 29 23.02 -1.88 67.37
C LEU A 29 24.45 -1.30 67.30
N VAL A 30 25.27 -1.75 68.24
CA VAL A 30 26.68 -1.40 68.42
C VAL A 30 27.52 -2.36 67.58
N THR A 31 27.61 -2.11 66.28
CA THR A 31 28.64 -2.64 65.36
C THR A 31 28.42 -1.94 64.01
N PRO A 32 29.46 -1.43 63.33
CA PRO A 32 29.29 -0.87 62.00
C PRO A 32 28.69 -1.95 61.09
N PRO A 33 27.62 -1.66 60.34
CA PRO A 33 27.14 -2.58 59.34
C PRO A 33 28.28 -2.75 58.33
N ILE A 34 28.79 -3.97 58.20
CA ILE A 34 29.68 -4.34 57.10
C ILE A 34 28.82 -4.29 55.83
N LEU A 35 28.56 -3.08 55.34
CA LEU A 35 27.89 -2.87 54.06
C LEU A 35 28.84 -3.38 52.99
N VAL A 36 28.48 -4.51 52.40
CA VAL A 36 29.31 -5.21 51.40
C VAL A 36 29.58 -4.34 50.18
N THR A 37 28.68 -3.40 49.86
CA THR A 37 28.83 -2.35 48.83
C THR A 37 27.77 -1.24 49.00
N ALA A 38 28.18 -0.01 49.30
CA ALA A 38 27.33 1.17 49.20
C ALA A 38 27.23 1.65 47.73
N GLY A 39 26.11 2.27 47.38
CA GLY A 39 25.89 3.00 46.13
C GLY A 39 26.36 4.45 46.23
N SER A 40 26.14 5.13 47.34
CA SER A 40 26.71 6.46 47.61
C SER A 40 27.27 6.54 49.03
N ILE A 41 28.32 7.36 49.20
CA ILE A 41 28.91 7.67 50.49
C ILE A 41 28.95 9.20 50.64
N THR A 42 28.37 9.71 51.73
CA THR A 42 28.52 11.10 52.15
C THR A 42 29.40 11.18 53.39
N VAL A 43 30.39 12.07 53.36
CA VAL A 43 31.32 12.38 54.46
C VAL A 43 31.13 13.85 54.82
N ALA A 44 30.55 14.12 55.98
CA ALA A 44 30.43 15.47 56.54
C ALA A 44 31.45 15.67 57.67
N ILE A 45 32.28 16.71 57.53
CA ILE A 45 33.44 17.00 58.38
C ILE A 45 33.23 18.38 59.02
N GLU A 46 32.78 18.39 60.27
CA GLU A 46 32.51 19.59 61.06
C GLU A 46 33.39 19.60 62.32
N GLN A 47 33.50 20.75 63.01
CA GLN A 47 34.39 20.88 64.18
C GLN A 47 33.95 20.05 65.39
N GLU A 48 32.64 19.86 65.55
CA GLU A 48 32.04 19.21 66.72
C GLU A 48 31.33 17.90 66.37
N VAL A 49 31.09 17.63 65.08
CA VAL A 49 30.40 16.44 64.60
C VAL A 49 31.06 15.93 63.31
N MET A 50 31.27 14.62 63.20
CA MET A 50 31.59 13.97 61.93
C MET A 50 30.50 12.97 61.58
N THR A 51 30.02 13.00 60.34
CA THR A 51 28.92 12.13 59.89
C THR A 51 29.31 11.35 58.64
N SER A 52 29.01 10.06 58.64
CA SER A 52 29.03 9.23 57.44
C SER A 52 27.63 8.74 57.13
N ILE A 53 27.21 8.91 55.88
CA ILE A 53 25.94 8.37 55.37
C ILE A 53 26.26 7.39 54.24
N PHE A 54 25.76 6.17 54.37
CA PHE A 54 25.90 5.12 53.37
C PHE A 54 24.53 4.82 52.77
N GLU A 55 24.42 4.93 51.45
CA GLU A 55 23.17 4.67 50.74
C GLU A 55 23.31 3.42 49.87
N SER A 56 22.43 2.45 50.06
CA SER A 56 22.35 1.26 49.22
C SER A 56 21.30 1.41 48.13
N LYS A 57 21.42 0.65 47.02
CA LYS A 57 20.51 0.70 45.86
C LYS A 57 19.04 0.30 46.16
N GLY A 58 18.70 0.01 47.42
CA GLY A 58 17.36 -0.37 47.90
C GLY A 58 16.72 0.58 48.91
N ALA A 59 17.14 1.87 48.97
CA ALA A 59 16.57 2.93 49.82
C ALA A 59 16.79 2.80 51.34
N HIS A 60 17.67 1.89 51.78
CA HIS A 60 18.17 1.93 53.16
C HIS A 60 19.32 2.94 53.26
N HIS A 61 19.12 3.96 54.10
CA HIS A 61 20.11 4.97 54.47
C HIS A 61 20.61 4.67 55.88
N GLU A 62 21.90 4.46 56.03
CA GLU A 62 22.54 4.31 57.34
C GLU A 62 23.43 5.53 57.59
N ALA A 63 23.03 6.35 58.57
CA ALA A 63 23.78 7.52 58.98
C ALA A 63 24.38 7.29 60.37
N VAL A 64 25.68 7.54 60.52
CA VAL A 64 26.38 7.47 61.81
C VAL A 64 27.04 8.83 62.06
N ALA A 65 26.66 9.45 63.19
CA ALA A 65 27.20 10.72 63.64
C ALA A 65 28.06 10.53 64.90
N TYR A 66 29.23 11.15 64.90
CA TYR A 66 30.24 11.11 65.95
C TYR A 66 30.35 12.52 66.54
N ILE A 67 29.79 12.71 67.73
CA ILE A 67 29.63 14.03 68.36
C ILE A 67 30.69 14.19 69.46
N LYS A 68 31.40 15.32 69.44
CA LYS A 68 32.38 15.69 70.47
C LYS A 68 31.68 16.00 71.80
N ARG A 69 32.18 15.43 72.90
CA ARG A 69 31.75 15.72 74.28
C ARG A 69 32.97 16.02 75.16
N ASP A 70 32.76 16.72 76.27
CA ASP A 70 33.86 17.12 77.18
C ASP A 70 34.65 15.92 77.74
N ASP A 71 34.00 14.75 77.85
CA ASP A 71 34.55 13.53 78.43
C ASP A 71 34.72 12.37 77.43
N GLY A 72 34.54 12.60 76.12
CA GLY A 72 34.74 11.58 75.09
C GLY A 72 33.96 11.80 73.79
N CYS A 73 33.56 10.70 73.14
CA CYS A 73 32.81 10.73 71.88
C CYS A 73 31.41 10.11 72.06
N GLN A 74 30.37 10.76 71.54
CA GLN A 74 29.02 10.21 71.51
C GLN A 74 28.67 9.69 70.11
N VAL A 75 28.24 8.43 70.02
CA VAL A 75 27.80 7.78 68.76
C VAL A 75 26.46 7.10 69.01
N ASN A 76 25.46 7.37 68.17
CA ASN A 76 24.10 6.79 68.26
C ASN A 76 23.49 6.91 69.69
N GLY A 77 23.68 8.05 70.33
CA GLY A 77 23.18 8.32 71.68
C GLY A 77 24.04 7.77 72.83
N LYS A 78 25.00 6.87 72.56
CA LYS A 78 25.89 6.27 73.56
C LYS A 78 27.20 7.06 73.70
N LEU A 79 27.59 7.37 74.93
CA LEU A 79 28.87 8.01 75.26
C LEU A 79 29.99 6.96 75.38
N PHE A 80 31.15 7.27 74.79
CA PHE A 80 32.39 6.49 74.88
C PHE A 80 33.47 7.36 75.54
N PRO A 81 33.61 7.27 76.88
CA PRO A 81 34.52 8.13 77.63
C PRO A 81 35.98 7.95 77.23
N GLY A 82 36.74 9.05 77.15
CA GLY A 82 38.18 9.05 76.85
C GLY A 82 38.56 8.72 75.40
N GLN A 83 37.59 8.53 74.50
CA GLN A 83 37.84 8.37 73.06
C GLN A 83 37.81 9.73 72.36
N ASP A 84 38.84 10.02 71.55
CA ASP A 84 38.81 11.14 70.61
C ASP A 84 37.83 10.85 69.47
N PHE A 85 36.90 11.77 69.22
CA PHE A 85 35.83 11.55 68.25
C PHE A 85 36.33 11.47 66.80
N VAL A 86 37.39 12.21 66.45
CA VAL A 86 37.97 12.18 65.10
C VAL A 86 38.66 10.84 64.89
N ASP A 87 39.51 10.41 65.82
CA ASP A 87 40.18 9.11 65.70
C ASP A 87 39.17 7.95 65.70
N PHE A 88 38.06 8.07 66.42
CA PHE A 88 36.99 7.08 66.38
C PHE A 88 36.31 7.05 65.00
N TYR A 89 35.90 8.20 64.48
CA TYR A 89 35.33 8.31 63.14
C TYR A 89 36.25 7.73 62.05
N ILE A 90 37.54 8.10 62.09
CA ILE A 90 38.56 7.70 61.12
C ILE A 90 38.72 6.18 61.09
N ARG A 91 38.78 5.51 62.25
CA ARG A 91 38.86 4.04 62.31
C ARG A 91 37.65 3.36 61.66
N ASP A 92 36.45 3.85 61.95
CA ASP A 92 35.23 3.24 61.43
C ASP A 92 35.07 3.51 59.92
N LEU A 93 35.42 4.72 59.46
CA LEU A 93 35.43 5.05 58.03
C LEU A 93 36.46 4.19 57.26
N GLU A 94 37.66 4.00 57.80
CA GLU A 94 38.70 3.16 57.19
C GLU A 94 38.22 1.72 57.00
N ILE A 95 37.56 1.15 58.00
CA ILE A 95 36.98 -0.20 57.91
C ILE A 95 35.93 -0.26 56.79
N ASN A 96 35.02 0.72 56.74
CA ASN A 96 33.96 0.75 55.72
C ASN A 96 34.54 0.89 54.31
N LEU A 97 35.51 1.78 54.10
CA LEU A 97 36.17 1.98 52.82
C LEU A 97 37.00 0.76 52.39
N ARG A 98 37.65 0.05 53.33
CA ARG A 98 38.40 -1.18 53.03
C ARG A 98 37.51 -2.28 52.43
N TYR A 99 36.24 -2.35 52.83
CA TYR A 99 35.29 -3.35 52.31
C TYR A 99 34.46 -2.83 51.14
N GLN A 100 34.54 -1.56 50.77
CA GLN A 100 33.90 -0.98 49.60
C GLN A 100 34.59 -1.43 48.29
N LYS A 101 34.14 -2.55 47.72
CA LYS A 101 34.72 -3.12 46.47
C LYS A 101 34.04 -2.67 45.18
N GLY A 102 32.85 -2.07 45.27
CA GLY A 102 32.07 -1.61 44.11
C GLY A 102 32.36 -0.14 43.75
N VAL A 103 32.08 0.23 42.50
CA VAL A 103 32.12 1.63 42.04
C VAL A 103 30.95 2.39 42.67
N LEU A 104 31.24 3.49 43.37
CA LEU A 104 30.23 4.39 43.92
C LEU A 104 29.55 5.18 42.80
N ASP A 105 28.24 5.38 42.92
CA ASP A 105 27.49 6.28 42.05
C ASP A 105 27.82 7.74 42.40
N ASP A 106 27.93 8.08 43.69
CA ASP A 106 28.32 9.41 44.19
C ASP A 106 29.17 9.32 45.47
N LEU A 107 30.28 10.06 45.49
CA LEU A 107 31.04 10.40 46.70
C LEU A 107 30.77 11.87 47.03
N ILE A 108 30.19 12.14 48.19
CA ILE A 108 29.83 13.48 48.65
C ILE A 108 30.73 13.87 49.82
N VAL A 109 31.44 14.99 49.71
CA VAL A 109 32.29 15.53 50.79
C VAL A 109 31.76 16.91 51.19
N ILE A 110 31.38 17.05 52.45
CA ILE A 110 30.92 18.32 53.02
C ILE A 110 31.93 18.72 54.09
N GLN A 111 32.61 19.84 53.91
CA GLN A 111 33.62 20.31 54.85
C GLN A 111 33.26 21.69 55.41
N GLU A 112 33.30 21.83 56.74
CA GLU A 112 33.14 23.10 57.43
C GLU A 112 34.48 23.81 57.64
N ASP A 113 34.43 25.14 57.76
CA ASP A 113 35.59 25.97 58.13
C ASP A 113 36.19 25.56 59.47
N GLY A 114 37.52 25.43 59.49
CA GLY A 114 38.28 25.08 60.70
C GLY A 114 38.42 23.58 60.98
N ALA A 115 37.84 22.71 60.16
CA ALA A 115 38.00 21.25 60.28
C ALA A 115 39.12 20.66 59.38
N ASN A 116 40.13 21.46 59.04
CA ASN A 116 41.19 21.09 58.07
C ASN A 116 42.01 19.87 58.52
N ASP A 117 42.33 19.76 59.81
CA ASP A 117 43.09 18.62 60.34
C ASP A 117 42.28 17.31 60.23
N SER A 118 40.97 17.37 60.51
CA SER A 118 40.05 16.24 60.33
C SER A 118 39.89 15.86 58.86
N ALA A 119 39.77 16.85 57.97
CA ALA A 119 39.72 16.63 56.51
C ALA A 119 41.00 15.97 55.97
N GLY A 120 42.17 16.40 56.46
CA GLY A 120 43.45 15.77 56.14
C GLY A 120 43.50 14.30 56.57
N LYS A 121 42.97 13.96 57.77
CA LYS A 121 42.85 12.57 58.21
C LYS A 121 41.93 11.74 57.30
N VAL A 122 40.81 12.30 56.85
CA VAL A 122 39.88 11.62 55.92
C VAL A 122 40.53 11.41 54.54
N SER A 123 41.18 12.44 54.00
CA SER A 123 41.93 12.37 52.74
C SER A 123 43.03 11.30 52.80
N ASN A 124 43.77 11.22 53.91
CA ASN A 124 44.80 10.20 54.12
C ASN A 124 44.23 8.76 54.09
N ILE A 125 43.02 8.52 54.64
CA ILE A 125 42.39 7.20 54.53
C ILE A 125 42.12 6.86 53.07
N LEU A 126 41.54 7.80 52.31
CA LEU A 126 41.26 7.61 50.88
C LEU A 126 42.54 7.30 50.09
N GLY A 127 43.67 7.95 50.43
CA GLY A 127 44.97 7.68 49.83
C GLY A 127 45.68 6.41 50.32
N SER A 128 45.34 5.89 51.50
CA SER A 128 45.99 4.71 52.10
C SER A 128 45.46 3.36 51.57
N GLY A 129 44.37 3.38 50.80
CA GLY A 129 43.79 2.19 50.20
C GLY A 129 44.74 1.51 49.22
N ALA A 130 44.70 0.17 49.15
CA ALA A 130 45.50 -0.60 48.18
C ALA A 130 45.18 -0.27 46.71
N ARG A 131 44.04 0.40 46.47
CA ARG A 131 43.58 0.91 45.18
C ARG A 131 42.89 2.27 45.40
N PRO A 132 42.96 3.20 44.43
CA PRO A 132 42.16 4.42 44.45
C PRO A 132 40.66 4.12 44.56
N LEU A 133 39.91 5.00 45.22
CA LEU A 133 38.47 4.81 45.41
C LEU A 133 37.74 5.03 44.08
N ALA A 134 36.99 4.02 43.62
CA ALA A 134 36.22 4.11 42.39
C ALA A 134 34.86 4.77 42.63
N THR A 135 34.61 5.90 41.94
CA THR A 135 33.36 6.65 42.00
C THR A 135 33.04 7.27 40.64
N ARG A 136 31.77 7.28 40.23
CA ARG A 136 31.31 7.96 39.00
C ARG A 136 31.23 9.47 39.16
N SER A 137 31.05 9.94 40.38
CA SER A 137 30.71 11.34 40.66
C SER A 137 31.32 11.77 41.99
N LEU A 138 32.04 12.89 41.96
CA LEU A 138 32.53 13.58 43.16
C LEU A 138 31.74 14.86 43.35
N LEU A 139 31.02 14.98 44.46
CA LEU A 139 30.37 16.22 44.88
C LEU A 139 31.07 16.76 46.12
N MET A 140 31.49 18.02 46.06
CA MET A 140 32.14 18.67 47.20
C MET A 140 31.42 19.96 47.57
N GLN A 141 31.17 20.14 48.87
CA GLN A 141 30.80 21.42 49.45
C GLN A 141 32.02 21.99 50.18
N LEU A 142 32.59 23.04 49.61
CA LEU A 142 33.92 23.56 49.95
C LEU A 142 33.85 24.98 50.52
N THR A 143 34.92 25.34 51.22
CA THR A 143 35.20 26.70 51.68
C THR A 143 36.46 27.30 51.03
N ASN A 144 37.31 26.47 50.39
CA ASN A 144 38.45 26.91 49.56
C ASN A 144 38.83 25.88 48.47
N SER A 145 39.59 26.26 47.44
CA SER A 145 40.02 25.34 46.34
C SER A 145 41.06 24.30 46.72
N ASN A 146 41.89 24.51 47.75
CA ASN A 146 42.90 23.52 48.14
C ASN A 146 42.27 22.19 48.57
N GLN A 147 41.02 22.22 49.01
CA GLN A 147 40.24 21.03 49.35
C GLN A 147 39.97 20.14 48.12
N VAL A 148 39.94 20.68 46.89
CA VAL A 148 39.70 19.90 45.67
C VAL A 148 40.80 18.86 45.46
N SER A 149 42.07 19.29 45.50
CA SER A 149 43.21 18.39 45.27
C SER A 149 43.37 17.33 46.37
N GLN A 150 42.99 17.67 47.61
CA GLN A 150 43.02 16.76 48.76
C GLN A 150 42.15 15.52 48.56
N PHE A 151 41.01 15.63 47.88
CA PHE A 151 40.10 14.51 47.68
C PHE A 151 40.19 13.93 46.26
N LEU A 152 40.30 14.80 45.24
CA LEU A 152 40.30 14.39 43.83
C LEU A 152 41.50 13.49 43.47
N SER A 153 42.68 13.73 44.07
CA SER A 153 43.91 12.99 43.77
C SER A 153 43.89 11.52 44.20
N HIS A 154 42.94 11.12 45.06
CA HIS A 154 42.82 9.75 45.59
C HIS A 154 41.72 8.92 44.90
N LEU A 155 41.09 9.45 43.85
CA LEU A 155 40.03 8.78 43.11
C LEU A 155 40.56 8.02 41.90
N ASP A 156 39.87 6.94 41.54
CA ASP A 156 40.17 6.15 40.35
C ASP A 156 39.76 6.92 39.07
N VAL A 157 40.78 7.22 38.25
CA VAL A 157 40.66 7.99 36.99
C VAL A 157 39.69 7.32 36.00
N SER A 158 39.65 5.98 35.96
CA SER A 158 38.86 5.26 34.95
C SER A 158 37.35 5.28 35.24
N SER A 159 36.99 5.42 36.51
CA SER A 159 35.60 5.44 36.96
C SER A 159 34.98 6.84 37.05
N LEU A 160 35.79 7.90 37.19
CA LEU A 160 35.30 9.25 37.44
C LEU A 160 34.72 9.91 36.19
N GLU A 161 33.41 10.10 36.16
CA GLU A 161 32.69 10.73 35.05
C GLU A 161 32.39 12.21 35.33
N ARG A 162 32.05 12.57 36.58
CA ARG A 162 31.48 13.88 36.94
C ARG A 162 32.15 14.51 38.16
N ILE A 163 32.42 15.80 38.10
CA ILE A 163 32.93 16.61 39.20
C ILE A 163 31.94 17.75 39.48
N HIS A 164 31.46 17.85 40.71
CA HIS A 164 30.55 18.90 41.18
C HIS A 164 31.17 19.63 42.37
N ILE A 165 31.31 20.95 42.26
CA ILE A 165 31.86 21.79 43.30
C ILE A 165 30.85 22.85 43.72
N ASN A 166 30.53 22.88 45.00
CA ASN A 166 29.64 23.85 45.61
C ASN A 166 30.37 24.68 46.65
N GLY A 167 30.28 26.00 46.55
CA GLY A 167 30.76 26.91 47.58
C GLY A 167 29.73 27.03 48.71
N LYS A 168 30.18 26.97 49.97
CA LYS A 168 29.34 27.36 51.12
C LYS A 168 28.87 28.82 50.99
N GLU A 169 29.75 29.67 50.46
CA GLU A 169 29.44 31.03 50.03
C GLU A 169 29.53 31.15 48.51
N ARG A 170 28.86 32.17 47.95
CA ARG A 170 28.89 32.43 46.50
C ARG A 170 30.29 32.70 45.96
N ARG A 171 31.14 33.36 46.75
CA ARG A 171 32.50 33.72 46.36
C ARG A 171 33.46 33.13 47.37
N ILE A 172 34.12 32.05 46.98
CA ILE A 172 35.24 31.47 47.73
C ILE A 172 36.51 31.59 46.88
N PRO A 173 37.70 31.66 47.50
CA PRO A 173 38.96 31.57 46.76
C PRO A 173 39.00 30.24 46.01
N PHE A 174 38.90 30.29 44.69
CA PHE A 174 38.88 29.10 43.84
C PHE A 174 39.88 29.22 42.68
N ARG A 175 40.97 28.45 42.76
CA ARG A 175 42.09 28.48 41.82
C ARG A 175 42.24 27.14 41.10
N PHE A 176 42.07 27.13 39.79
CA PHE A 176 42.15 25.91 38.98
C PHE A 176 43.58 25.34 38.95
N GLU A 177 44.60 26.19 39.06
CA GLU A 177 46.02 25.83 39.01
C GLU A 177 46.40 24.80 40.10
N GLU A 178 45.68 24.80 41.22
CA GLU A 178 45.91 23.92 42.37
C GLU A 178 45.55 22.44 42.08
N PHE A 179 44.75 22.14 41.06
CA PHE A 179 44.28 20.78 40.80
C PHE A 179 44.13 20.40 39.30
N GLU A 180 44.19 21.35 38.36
CA GLU A 180 43.99 21.07 36.93
C GLU A 180 45.07 20.16 36.29
N HIS A 181 46.20 20.01 36.99
CA HIS A 181 47.29 19.13 36.61
C HIS A 181 47.01 17.65 36.93
N LEU A 182 46.00 17.35 37.75
CA LEU A 182 45.61 15.98 38.12
C LEU A 182 45.01 15.23 36.93
N GLU A 183 45.35 13.95 36.79
CA GLU A 183 44.81 13.10 35.73
C GLU A 183 43.30 12.92 35.86
N GLN A 184 42.80 12.82 37.09
CA GLN A 184 41.36 12.72 37.39
C GLN A 184 40.57 13.92 36.84
N TRP A 185 41.13 15.12 36.93
CA TRP A 185 40.52 16.33 36.39
C TRP A 185 40.41 16.25 34.86
N ARG A 186 41.53 15.90 34.20
CA ARG A 186 41.61 15.86 32.73
C ARG A 186 40.80 14.72 32.10
N ALA A 187 40.59 13.63 32.82
CA ALA A 187 39.87 12.46 32.35
C ALA A 187 38.35 12.55 32.57
N ALA A 188 37.89 13.34 33.55
CA ALA A 188 36.47 13.49 33.83
C ALA A 188 35.72 14.10 32.65
N GLN A 189 34.45 13.71 32.48
CA GLN A 189 33.65 14.10 31.32
C GLN A 189 32.86 15.39 31.56
N SER A 190 32.41 15.63 32.79
CA SER A 190 31.55 16.77 33.12
C SER A 190 31.97 17.50 34.38
N PHE A 191 31.87 18.83 34.35
CA PHE A 191 32.16 19.71 35.46
C PHE A 191 30.97 20.63 35.78
N TYR A 192 30.63 20.77 37.07
CA TYR A 192 29.57 21.66 37.54
C TYR A 192 30.06 22.48 38.74
N SER A 193 29.91 23.80 38.68
CA SER A 193 30.28 24.69 39.78
C SER A 193 29.23 25.75 40.06
N THR A 194 28.90 25.92 41.34
CA THR A 194 28.09 27.05 41.83
C THR A 194 28.93 28.20 42.39
N VAL A 195 30.26 28.07 42.39
CA VAL A 195 31.19 29.12 42.82
C VAL A 195 31.28 30.20 41.74
N TYR A 196 31.15 31.47 42.14
CA TYR A 196 31.31 32.61 41.25
C TYR A 196 32.78 33.00 41.09
N HIS A 197 33.23 33.08 39.84
CA HIS A 197 34.52 33.65 39.45
C HIS A 197 34.37 35.10 39.03
N GLU A 198 35.42 35.91 39.16
CA GLU A 198 35.33 37.33 38.81
C GLU A 198 35.08 37.55 37.30
N ASN A 199 35.76 36.79 36.43
CA ASN A 199 35.76 36.99 34.98
C ASN A 199 35.67 35.67 34.19
N SER A 200 35.12 35.72 32.97
CA SER A 200 34.95 34.57 32.05
C SER A 200 36.24 33.93 31.50
N GLN A 201 37.42 34.46 31.80
CA GLN A 201 38.71 33.89 31.39
C GLN A 201 38.91 32.44 31.92
N VAL A 202 38.21 32.11 33.01
CA VAL A 202 38.20 30.76 33.61
C VAL A 202 37.67 29.67 32.67
N PHE A 203 36.96 30.03 31.60
CA PHE A 203 36.42 29.06 30.63
C PHE A 203 37.52 28.23 29.97
N SER A 204 38.71 28.80 29.78
CA SER A 204 39.86 28.13 29.17
C SER A 204 40.27 26.84 29.90
N HIS A 205 40.09 26.78 31.23
CA HIS A 205 40.34 25.57 32.04
C HIS A 205 39.28 24.49 31.86
N LEU A 206 38.12 24.83 31.26
CA LEU A 206 36.92 23.98 31.21
C LEU A 206 36.63 23.43 29.81
N LEU A 207 37.26 23.95 28.76
CA LEU A 207 36.96 23.59 27.37
C LEU A 207 37.29 22.13 27.00
N HIS A 208 38.02 21.41 27.85
CA HIS A 208 38.36 20.01 27.64
C HIS A 208 37.24 19.04 28.06
N PHE A 209 36.28 19.49 28.89
CA PHE A 209 35.13 18.69 29.29
C PHE A 209 34.15 18.49 28.13
N GLN A 210 33.36 17.42 28.20
CA GLN A 210 32.19 17.26 27.33
C GLN A 210 31.03 18.14 27.79
N LYS A 211 30.91 18.39 29.10
CA LYS A 211 29.91 19.30 29.67
C LYS A 211 30.52 20.17 30.77
N ALA A 212 30.22 21.46 30.77
CA ALA A 212 30.66 22.36 31.83
C ALA A 212 29.55 23.34 32.25
N GLU A 213 29.38 23.54 33.55
CA GLU A 213 28.55 24.61 34.13
C GLU A 213 29.38 25.43 35.11
N VAL A 214 29.39 26.76 34.92
CA VAL A 214 30.21 27.70 35.69
C VAL A 214 29.47 29.00 35.96
N SER A 215 29.84 29.70 37.03
CA SER A 215 29.26 31.00 37.38
C SER A 215 30.34 32.09 37.37
N VAL A 216 30.05 33.25 36.77
CA VAL A 216 30.97 34.39 36.66
C VAL A 216 30.29 35.71 37.05
N ASP A 217 31.05 36.67 37.57
CA ASP A 217 30.55 38.03 37.81
C ASP A 217 30.52 38.82 36.50
N ASN A 218 31.63 38.83 35.76
CA ASN A 218 31.71 39.52 34.47
C ASN A 218 31.94 38.53 33.32
N LEU A 219 31.05 38.59 32.34
CA LEU A 219 31.10 37.82 31.11
C LEU A 219 31.53 38.73 29.96
N PHE A 220 32.47 38.26 29.15
CA PHE A 220 32.94 38.96 27.96
C PHE A 220 32.69 38.15 26.69
N MET A 221 32.28 38.82 25.62
CA MET A 221 31.98 38.19 24.33
C MET A 221 33.18 37.40 23.76
N ARG A 222 34.41 37.91 23.94
CA ARG A 222 35.64 37.22 23.48
C ARG A 222 35.77 35.80 24.04
N ASP A 223 35.40 35.59 25.29
CA ASP A 223 35.56 34.28 25.94
C ASP A 223 34.46 33.31 25.47
N LEU A 224 33.30 33.82 25.03
CA LEU A 224 32.26 33.04 24.37
C LEU A 224 32.70 32.50 23.01
N LEU A 225 33.55 33.22 22.27
CA LEU A 225 34.11 32.74 21.01
C LEU A 225 34.96 31.48 21.22
N ALA A 226 35.75 31.43 22.30
CA ALA A 226 36.54 30.24 22.62
C ALA A 226 35.64 29.04 22.97
N VAL A 227 34.52 29.29 23.67
CA VAL A 227 33.50 28.26 23.95
C VAL A 227 32.82 27.79 22.67
N ARG A 228 32.43 28.71 21.78
CA ARG A 228 31.89 28.42 20.44
C ARG A 228 32.82 27.51 19.66
N ASP A 229 34.10 27.87 19.58
CA ASP A 229 35.11 27.12 18.82
C ASP A 229 35.35 25.72 19.44
N ALA A 230 35.32 25.61 20.76
CA ALA A 230 35.40 24.32 21.46
C ALA A 230 34.19 23.41 21.20
N ILE A 231 32.98 23.99 21.11
CA ILE A 231 31.76 23.24 20.79
C ILE A 231 31.75 22.79 19.32
N LEU A 232 32.13 23.67 18.39
CA LEU A 232 32.20 23.37 16.96
C LEU A 232 33.29 22.33 16.64
N SER A 233 34.40 22.33 17.38
CA SER A 233 35.50 21.36 17.22
C SER A 233 35.23 19.98 17.84
N SER A 234 33.99 19.73 18.29
CA SER A 234 33.42 18.43 18.68
C SER A 234 33.80 17.83 20.05
N ARG A 235 34.66 18.48 20.84
CA ARG A 235 35.04 17.97 22.18
C ARG A 235 34.03 18.35 23.27
N LEU A 236 33.45 19.54 23.19
CA LEU A 236 32.51 20.10 24.15
C LEU A 236 31.08 20.03 23.60
N ASN A 237 30.14 19.46 24.36
CA ASN A 237 28.74 19.27 23.95
C ASN A 237 27.80 20.30 24.58
N GLU A 238 28.08 20.76 25.80
CA GLU A 238 27.20 21.66 26.54
C GLU A 238 28.03 22.56 27.47
N PHE A 239 27.81 23.86 27.39
CA PHE A 239 28.50 24.85 28.22
C PHE A 239 27.48 25.85 28.77
N THR A 240 27.24 25.81 30.07
CA THR A 240 26.29 26.69 30.75
C THR A 240 27.03 27.70 31.61
N VAL A 241 26.66 28.97 31.47
CA VAL A 241 27.24 30.05 32.26
C VAL A 241 26.14 30.82 32.96
N HIS A 242 26.29 30.97 34.26
CA HIS A 242 25.57 31.97 35.03
C HIS A 242 26.42 33.21 35.11
N TYR A 243 25.83 34.38 34.87
CA TYR A 243 26.58 35.63 34.88
C TYR A 243 25.87 36.72 35.68
N VAL A 244 26.62 37.64 36.27
CA VAL A 244 26.05 38.85 36.88
C VAL A 244 25.99 39.97 35.85
N ASN A 245 27.10 40.30 35.19
CA ASN A 245 27.20 41.37 34.22
C ASN A 245 27.72 40.83 32.89
N PHE A 246 27.08 41.21 31.80
CA PHE A 246 27.56 40.97 30.44
C PHE A 246 27.45 42.29 29.69
N ALA A 247 28.60 42.96 29.51
CA ALA A 247 28.62 44.33 28.99
C ALA A 247 28.15 44.37 27.53
N GLU A 248 28.54 43.37 26.75
CA GLU A 248 28.20 43.22 25.35
C GLU A 248 26.93 42.35 25.14
N GLU A 249 26.05 42.24 26.13
CA GLU A 249 24.88 41.33 26.06
C GLU A 249 23.94 41.69 24.90
N GLU A 250 23.64 42.97 24.71
CA GLU A 250 22.76 43.43 23.63
C GLU A 250 23.45 43.26 22.26
N GLU A 251 24.73 43.63 22.15
CA GLU A 251 25.53 43.39 20.93
C GLU A 251 25.62 41.90 20.59
N PHE A 252 25.70 41.03 21.60
CA PHE A 252 25.71 39.59 21.43
C PHE A 252 24.35 39.03 21.02
N LYS A 253 23.24 39.57 21.55
CA LYS A 253 21.89 39.21 21.09
C LYS A 253 21.69 39.62 19.62
N ASP A 254 22.09 40.82 19.26
CA ASP A 254 22.05 41.30 17.87
C ASP A 254 22.93 40.43 16.97
N LEU A 255 24.14 40.08 17.42
CA LEU A 255 25.02 39.16 16.70
C LEU A 255 24.38 37.77 16.51
N LEU A 256 23.67 37.26 17.51
CA LEU A 256 22.94 35.99 17.41
C LEU A 256 21.77 36.07 16.44
N GLU A 257 21.09 37.21 16.30
CA GLU A 257 20.03 37.39 15.30
C GLU A 257 20.58 37.39 13.86
N VAL A 258 21.77 37.97 13.66
CA VAL A 258 22.38 38.15 12.34
C VAL A 258 23.21 36.93 11.90
N GLU A 259 24.00 36.35 12.81
CA GLU A 259 24.97 35.28 12.56
C GLU A 259 24.60 33.97 13.28
N THR A 260 23.30 33.67 13.31
CA THR A 260 22.76 32.43 13.88
C THR A 260 23.47 31.14 13.42
N ASP A 261 24.18 31.19 12.29
CA ASP A 261 24.90 30.10 11.67
C ASP A 261 26.26 29.75 12.25
N GLN A 262 26.89 30.72 12.90
CA GLN A 262 28.22 30.56 13.43
C GLN A 262 28.21 30.13 14.90
N TRP A 263 27.05 30.19 15.57
CA TRP A 263 26.93 29.93 16.99
C TRP A 263 26.17 28.61 17.25
N PRO A 264 26.67 27.73 18.15
CA PRO A 264 25.88 26.61 18.66
C PRO A 264 24.65 27.14 19.38
N ARG A 265 23.65 26.30 19.65
CA ARG A 265 22.37 26.75 20.23
C ARG A 265 22.61 27.51 21.52
N VAL A 266 22.19 28.77 21.54
CA VAL A 266 22.25 29.65 22.71
C VAL A 266 20.86 29.78 23.34
N ASP A 267 20.69 29.29 24.56
CA ASP A 267 19.46 29.47 25.33
C ASP A 267 19.69 30.49 26.45
N PHE A 268 18.94 31.60 26.44
CA PHE A 268 18.86 32.54 27.57
C PHE A 268 17.70 32.15 28.48
N LYS A 269 17.96 31.94 29.78
CA LYS A 269 16.92 31.61 30.76
C LYS A 269 16.65 32.80 31.68
N VAL A 270 15.40 32.90 32.17
CA VAL A 270 15.01 33.93 33.15
C VAL A 270 15.81 33.70 34.43
N ARG A 271 16.51 34.76 34.90
CA ARG A 271 17.71 34.78 35.79
C ARG A 271 19.01 34.62 34.99
N ARG A 272 19.71 35.75 34.75
CA ARG A 272 20.97 35.96 33.98
C ARG A 272 21.86 34.70 33.81
N ARG A 273 21.47 33.84 32.88
CA ARG A 273 22.11 32.57 32.55
C ARG A 273 21.96 32.35 31.07
N PHE A 274 23.05 31.99 30.40
CA PHE A 274 23.00 31.53 29.02
C PHE A 274 23.67 30.14 28.93
N SER A 275 23.17 29.30 28.03
CA SER A 275 23.68 27.95 27.79
C SER A 275 23.95 27.78 26.30
N MET A 276 25.15 27.31 25.96
CA MET A 276 25.58 26.95 24.62
C MET A 276 25.60 25.44 24.48
N THR A 277 24.78 24.89 23.59
CA THR A 277 24.70 23.45 23.37
C THR A 277 25.01 23.07 21.94
N ARG A 278 25.74 21.97 21.79
CA ARG A 278 25.94 21.29 20.53
C ARG A 278 24.62 20.66 20.12
N MET A 279 23.87 21.33 19.26
CA MET A 279 22.71 20.70 18.64
C MET A 279 23.17 19.63 17.67
N SER A 280 22.46 18.49 17.68
CA SER A 280 22.39 17.60 16.53
C SER A 280 22.09 18.43 15.28
N ILE A 281 22.73 18.08 14.17
CA ILE A 281 22.58 18.72 12.85
C ILE A 281 21.10 18.95 12.49
N SER A 282 20.20 18.08 12.97
CA SER A 282 18.74 18.16 12.89
C SER A 282 18.13 19.50 13.34
N ILE A 283 18.60 20.09 14.45
CA ILE A 283 18.00 21.30 15.02
C ILE A 283 18.68 22.57 14.45
N LEU A 284 19.95 22.50 14.04
CA LEU A 284 20.66 23.63 13.39
C LEU A 284 20.02 24.01 12.04
N ARG A 285 19.32 23.08 11.38
CA ARG A 285 18.59 23.36 10.14
C ARG A 285 17.36 24.26 10.33
N LYS A 286 16.88 24.48 11.54
CA LYS A 286 15.71 25.35 11.80
C LYS A 286 16.03 26.85 11.77
N VAL A 287 17.31 27.21 11.71
CA VAL A 287 17.79 28.51 12.18
C VAL A 287 17.90 29.56 11.05
N ASN A 288 18.49 29.24 9.89
CA ASN A 288 18.50 30.12 8.70
C ASN A 288 18.72 29.32 7.40
N GLN A 289 18.24 29.84 6.26
CA GLN A 289 18.42 29.26 4.92
C GLN A 289 19.90 29.10 4.51
N ARG A 290 20.82 29.96 4.96
CA ARG A 290 22.26 29.85 4.67
C ARG A 290 22.93 28.68 5.41
N LEU A 291 22.51 28.39 6.64
CA LEU A 291 22.90 27.19 7.39
C LEU A 291 22.40 25.92 6.76
N ARG A 292 21.14 25.91 6.29
CA ARG A 292 20.60 24.74 5.58
C ARG A 292 21.50 24.39 4.40
N SER A 293 21.84 25.39 3.58
CA SER A 293 22.73 25.20 2.43
C SER A 293 24.15 24.75 2.80
N LEU A 294 24.68 25.16 3.96
CA LEU A 294 26.01 24.75 4.44
C LEU A 294 26.01 23.39 5.15
N LEU A 295 24.94 23.03 5.86
CA LEU A 295 24.76 21.74 6.52
C LEU A 295 24.33 20.65 5.53
N ASP A 296 23.69 21.01 4.42
CA ASP A 296 23.47 20.12 3.28
C ASP A 296 24.79 19.62 2.66
N LEU A 297 25.90 20.33 2.91
CA LEU A 297 27.26 19.96 2.50
C LEU A 297 28.02 19.15 3.57
N CYS A 298 27.53 19.08 4.82
CA CYS A 298 28.16 18.39 5.95
C CYS A 298 27.29 17.21 6.44
N PRO A 299 27.63 15.96 6.09
CA PRO A 299 26.79 14.81 6.40
C PRO A 299 26.68 14.52 7.90
N PRO A 300 25.47 14.36 8.47
CA PRO A 300 25.32 13.80 9.82
C PRO A 300 25.94 12.40 9.89
N THR A 301 26.86 12.22 10.84
CA THR A 301 27.58 10.96 11.08
C THR A 301 26.82 10.01 12.01
N ASN A 302 25.59 10.35 12.41
CA ASN A 302 24.79 9.54 13.31
C ASN A 302 24.18 8.36 12.56
N ASN A 303 24.54 7.14 12.95
CA ASN A 303 23.80 5.94 12.57
C ASN A 303 22.65 5.75 13.56
N PHE A 304 21.44 6.07 13.13
CA PHE A 304 20.23 5.88 13.92
C PHE A 304 19.86 4.40 13.98
N THR A 305 19.46 3.93 15.16
CA THR A 305 18.91 2.59 15.40
C THR A 305 17.39 2.61 15.32
N LYS A 306 16.74 3.73 15.66
CA LYS A 306 15.29 3.89 15.48
C LYS A 306 14.93 5.29 14.99
N ILE A 307 13.97 5.35 14.09
CA ILE A 307 13.42 6.58 13.53
C ILE A 307 11.90 6.50 13.61
N SER A 308 11.24 7.46 14.25
CA SER A 308 9.78 7.53 14.31
C SER A 308 9.29 8.90 13.91
N ILE A 309 8.31 8.98 13.01
CA ILE A 309 7.74 10.23 12.52
C ILE A 309 6.23 10.16 12.73
N GLU A 310 5.68 11.11 13.47
CA GLU A 310 4.27 11.15 13.84
C GLU A 310 3.66 12.52 13.56
N GLY A 311 2.56 12.54 12.79
CA GLY A 311 1.74 13.73 12.57
C GLY A 311 0.56 13.78 13.54
N PHE A 312 0.35 14.90 14.22
CA PHE A 312 -0.83 15.08 15.07
C PHE A 312 -2.05 15.55 14.25
N ILE A 313 -3.24 15.03 14.58
CA ILE A 313 -4.49 15.35 13.88
C ILE A 313 -5.06 16.70 14.34
N TYR A 314 -5.01 16.97 15.65
CA TYR A 314 -5.62 18.17 16.25
C TYR A 314 -4.72 19.42 16.19
N TYR A 315 -3.43 19.25 15.89
CA TYR A 315 -2.45 20.32 15.80
C TYR A 315 -1.59 20.09 14.56
N PRO A 316 -1.24 21.11 13.77
CA PRO A 316 -0.42 20.98 12.57
C PRO A 316 1.06 20.73 12.91
N ARG A 317 1.35 19.93 13.94
CA ARG A 317 2.69 19.60 14.40
C ARG A 317 3.10 18.22 13.93
N THR A 318 4.38 18.09 13.60
CA THR A 318 5.02 16.80 13.32
C THR A 318 6.07 16.53 14.40
N GLN A 319 6.01 15.37 15.03
CA GLN A 319 7.05 14.88 15.92
C GLN A 319 7.97 13.93 15.17
N VAL A 320 9.28 14.11 15.34
CA VAL A 320 10.28 13.18 14.82
C VAL A 320 11.16 12.73 15.98
N ILE A 321 11.33 11.42 16.12
CA ILE A 321 12.16 10.78 17.12
C ILE A 321 13.31 10.08 16.41
N TYR A 322 14.54 10.41 16.79
CA TYR A 322 15.75 9.74 16.34
C TYR A 322 16.43 9.10 17.54
N GLU A 323 16.59 7.78 17.53
CA GLU A 323 17.36 7.06 18.56
C GLU A 323 18.66 6.54 17.97
N SER A 324 19.72 6.59 18.76
CA SER A 324 21.04 6.06 18.45
C SER A 324 21.67 5.49 19.71
N ALA A 325 22.85 4.86 19.59
CA ALA A 325 23.59 4.33 20.73
C ALA A 325 23.94 5.38 21.80
N THR A 326 23.99 6.67 21.44
CA THR A 326 24.33 7.77 22.34
C THR A 326 23.13 8.46 22.99
N GLY A 327 21.90 8.08 22.60
CA GLY A 327 20.67 8.63 23.16
C GLY A 327 19.52 8.75 22.16
N SER A 328 18.38 9.21 22.68
CA SER A 328 17.15 9.50 21.92
C SER A 328 16.90 11.00 21.86
N GLU A 329 16.52 11.50 20.68
CA GLU A 329 16.17 12.89 20.44
C GLU A 329 14.75 12.97 19.90
N THR A 330 13.90 13.77 20.54
CA THR A 330 12.53 14.04 20.08
C THR A 330 12.41 15.51 19.67
N ILE A 331 12.07 15.73 18.41
CA ILE A 331 11.95 17.06 17.81
C ILE A 331 10.49 17.29 17.44
N LEU A 332 9.92 18.39 17.89
CA LEU A 332 8.59 18.85 17.49
C LEU A 332 8.73 19.96 16.43
N TYR A 333 7.99 19.84 15.34
CA TYR A 333 7.97 20.75 14.20
C TYR A 333 6.60 21.40 14.08
N ASP A 334 6.55 22.74 14.07
CA ASP A 334 5.32 23.49 13.73
C ASP A 334 5.13 23.62 12.20
N ASP A 335 6.22 23.56 11.43
CA ASP A 335 6.21 23.54 9.96
C ASP A 335 6.52 22.13 9.43
N ARG A 336 5.55 21.56 8.71
CA ARG A 336 5.64 20.22 8.09
C ARG A 336 6.71 20.15 7.00
N ASP A 337 6.88 21.19 6.19
CA ASP A 337 7.91 21.20 5.14
C ASP A 337 9.32 21.18 5.75
N GLN A 338 9.47 21.84 6.89
CA GLN A 338 10.71 21.81 7.65
C GLN A 338 11.01 20.41 8.20
N ALA A 339 10.01 19.69 8.69
CA ALA A 339 10.18 18.30 9.13
C ALA A 339 10.66 17.40 7.99
N GLY A 340 10.07 17.55 6.80
CA GLY A 340 10.46 16.78 5.61
C GLY A 340 11.90 17.07 5.14
N ARG A 341 12.31 18.34 5.08
CA ARG A 341 13.69 18.72 4.75
C ARG A 341 14.70 18.20 5.77
N ASP A 342 14.35 18.24 7.05
CA ASP A 342 15.25 17.77 8.10
C ASP A 342 15.35 16.24 8.13
N PHE A 343 14.27 15.54 7.80
CA PHE A 343 14.35 14.12 7.51
C PHE A 343 15.30 13.84 6.34
N GLU A 344 15.15 14.57 5.22
CA GLU A 344 15.95 14.36 4.00
C GLU A 344 17.45 14.28 4.29
N VAL A 345 18.01 15.31 4.92
CA VAL A 345 19.45 15.38 5.12
C VAL A 345 19.94 14.54 6.32
N ASN A 346 19.07 14.18 7.28
CA ASN A 346 19.43 13.20 8.33
C ASN A 346 19.53 11.78 7.76
N ILE A 347 18.64 11.45 6.83
CA ILE A 347 18.61 10.14 6.23
C ILE A 347 19.65 10.03 5.13
N ARG A 348 19.90 11.06 4.31
CA ARG A 348 20.81 11.03 3.15
C ARG A 348 22.16 10.32 3.40
N TYR A 349 22.70 10.38 4.61
CA TYR A 349 23.98 9.78 4.98
C TYR A 349 23.91 8.62 5.99
N GLN A 350 22.72 8.18 6.38
CA GLN A 350 22.51 6.97 7.19
C GLN A 350 23.10 5.75 6.46
N LYS A 351 24.14 5.15 7.05
CA LYS A 351 24.84 3.96 6.52
C LYS A 351 24.57 2.70 7.35
N GLY A 352 24.28 2.86 8.63
CA GLY A 352 23.96 1.75 9.54
C GLY A 352 22.56 1.20 9.32
N VAL A 353 22.36 -0.04 9.76
CA VAL A 353 21.04 -0.68 9.78
C VAL A 353 20.18 -0.03 10.87
N VAL A 354 19.00 0.45 10.48
CA VAL A 354 17.97 0.95 11.39
C VAL A 354 17.18 -0.26 11.90
N ASP A 355 17.11 -0.48 13.19
CA ASP A 355 16.32 -1.56 13.78
C ASP A 355 14.82 -1.33 13.60
N GLU A 356 14.36 -0.08 13.71
CA GLU A 356 12.94 0.28 13.61
C GLU A 356 12.72 1.61 12.87
N PHE A 357 11.90 1.61 11.83
CA PHE A 357 11.44 2.82 11.13
C PHE A 357 9.91 2.92 11.17
N SER A 358 9.40 3.95 11.86
CA SER A 358 7.97 4.17 12.09
C SER A 358 7.46 5.46 11.43
N ILE A 359 6.34 5.38 10.73
CA ILE A 359 5.66 6.48 10.06
C ILE A 359 4.18 6.44 10.44
N ASN A 360 3.71 7.47 11.15
CA ASN A 360 2.35 7.57 11.66
C ASN A 360 1.68 8.86 11.17
N PHE A 361 0.87 8.74 10.11
CA PHE A 361 0.13 9.85 9.49
C PHE A 361 -1.23 9.38 9.00
N GLN A 362 -2.27 10.18 9.18
CA GLN A 362 -3.62 9.80 8.72
C GLN A 362 -3.74 9.76 7.18
N ASP A 363 -3.12 10.73 6.49
CA ASP A 363 -3.19 10.88 5.02
C ASP A 363 -1.82 10.65 4.37
N ALA A 364 -1.76 9.75 3.39
CA ALA A 364 -0.55 9.49 2.62
C ALA A 364 -0.16 10.66 1.68
N GLU A 365 -1.11 11.54 1.38
CA GLU A 365 -0.87 12.77 0.60
C GLU A 365 -0.23 13.88 1.43
N ASP A 366 0.01 13.65 2.73
CA ASP A 366 0.67 14.61 3.61
C ASP A 366 2.03 15.06 3.03
N PRO A 367 2.32 16.37 3.00
CA PRO A 367 3.58 16.89 2.47
C PRO A 367 4.83 16.22 3.06
N VAL A 368 4.81 15.85 4.35
CA VAL A 368 5.93 15.16 5.01
C VAL A 368 6.12 13.77 4.43
N VAL A 369 5.03 13.02 4.21
CA VAL A 369 5.06 11.66 3.65
C VAL A 369 5.60 11.69 2.22
N LYS A 370 5.15 12.64 1.38
CA LYS A 370 5.70 12.85 0.04
C LYS A 370 7.20 13.13 0.08
N LYS A 371 7.62 14.00 1.00
CA LYS A 371 9.04 14.35 1.14
C LYS A 371 9.90 13.18 1.62
N ILE A 372 9.37 12.32 2.49
CA ILE A 372 10.02 11.06 2.89
C ILE A 372 10.23 10.16 1.67
N LEU A 373 9.20 10.00 0.85
CA LEU A 373 9.26 9.17 -0.36
C LEU A 373 10.31 9.68 -1.36
N GLU A 374 10.29 10.98 -1.66
CA GLU A 374 11.28 11.64 -2.51
C GLU A 374 12.70 11.46 -1.98
N THR A 375 12.88 11.63 -0.66
CA THR A 375 14.17 11.45 0.01
C THR A 375 14.70 10.04 -0.23
N LEU A 376 13.89 9.02 0.07
CA LEU A 376 14.31 7.63 -0.06
C LEU A 376 14.61 7.27 -1.52
N LYS A 377 13.80 7.77 -2.46
CA LYS A 377 14.01 7.61 -3.91
C LYS A 377 15.31 8.26 -4.41
N SER A 378 15.72 9.38 -3.82
CA SER A 378 16.93 10.11 -4.21
C SER A 378 18.24 9.45 -3.75
N ARG A 379 18.17 8.47 -2.83
CA ARG A 379 19.36 7.84 -2.27
C ARG A 379 20.04 6.94 -3.30
N ASN A 380 21.37 6.99 -3.30
CA ASN A 380 22.20 6.07 -4.10
C ASN A 380 22.21 4.63 -3.57
N LYS A 381 21.87 4.43 -2.28
CA LYS A 381 21.71 3.12 -1.64
C LYS A 381 20.41 3.09 -0.86
N MET A 382 19.65 2.00 -1.01
CA MET A 382 18.43 1.77 -0.24
C MET A 382 18.72 1.84 1.27
N LEU A 383 17.74 2.33 2.02
CA LEU A 383 17.87 2.43 3.46
C LEU A 383 17.76 1.03 4.08
N GLN A 384 18.74 0.65 4.89
CA GLN A 384 18.72 -0.65 5.58
C GLN A 384 17.87 -0.55 6.84
N VAL A 385 16.77 -1.29 6.89
CA VAL A 385 15.77 -1.25 7.96
C VAL A 385 15.38 -2.67 8.32
N LYS A 386 15.37 -3.06 9.60
CA LYS A 386 14.90 -4.40 10.04
C LYS A 386 13.39 -4.46 10.18
N LYS A 387 12.78 -3.45 10.78
CA LYS A 387 11.33 -3.38 11.04
C LYS A 387 10.76 -2.07 10.56
N ILE A 388 9.68 -2.15 9.78
CA ILE A 388 8.92 -0.96 9.37
C ILE A 388 7.52 -0.98 9.99
N PHE A 389 7.13 0.15 10.57
CA PHE A 389 5.81 0.40 11.11
C PHE A 389 5.16 1.53 10.34
N LEU A 390 4.02 1.26 9.72
CA LEU A 390 3.28 2.26 8.97
C LEU A 390 1.88 2.39 9.57
N ARG A 391 1.39 3.61 9.82
CA ARG A 391 0.02 3.88 10.29
C ARG A 391 -0.58 4.99 9.44
N GLY A 392 -1.76 4.74 8.84
CA GLY A 392 -2.41 5.65 7.88
C GLY A 392 -3.23 4.95 6.79
N ASN A 393 -3.75 5.70 5.82
CA ASN A 393 -4.39 5.09 4.64
C ASN A 393 -3.35 4.60 3.62
N PHE A 394 -3.26 3.29 3.43
CA PHE A 394 -2.19 2.63 2.66
C PHE A 394 -2.42 2.58 1.15
N GLN A 395 -3.64 2.85 0.68
CA GLN A 395 -3.98 2.81 -0.74
C GLN A 395 -3.35 3.95 -1.56
N ARG A 396 -2.82 5.00 -0.92
CA ARG A 396 -2.38 6.25 -1.59
C ARG A 396 -0.91 6.64 -1.36
N GLY A 397 -0.01 5.67 -1.12
CA GLY A 397 1.44 5.92 -1.22
C GLY A 397 2.33 5.46 -0.07
N LEU A 398 1.79 5.10 1.11
CA LEU A 398 2.62 4.64 2.23
C LEU A 398 3.36 3.31 1.92
N PHE A 399 2.78 2.42 1.10
CA PHE A 399 3.46 1.21 0.63
C PHE A 399 4.56 1.48 -0.40
N GLU A 400 4.51 2.61 -1.11
CA GLU A 400 5.58 2.98 -2.05
C GLU A 400 6.91 3.22 -1.32
N ILE A 401 6.88 3.46 -0.01
CA ILE A 401 8.07 3.60 0.82
C ILE A 401 8.87 2.29 0.85
N LEU A 402 8.19 1.13 0.84
CA LEU A 402 8.83 -0.18 0.90
C LEU A 402 9.81 -0.39 -0.27
N GLN A 403 9.49 0.10 -1.47
CA GLN A 403 10.31 -0.10 -2.67
C GLN A 403 11.71 0.54 -2.57
N PHE A 404 11.90 1.46 -1.63
CA PHE A 404 13.16 2.17 -1.40
C PHE A 404 13.93 1.69 -0.16
N LEU A 405 13.45 0.64 0.49
CA LEU A 405 14.14 -0.03 1.59
C LEU A 405 14.92 -1.24 1.09
N ASP A 406 16.01 -1.57 1.78
CA ASP A 406 16.85 -2.70 1.38
C ASP A 406 16.17 -4.04 1.70
N PRO A 407 15.92 -4.91 0.70
CA PRO A 407 15.17 -6.15 0.87
C PRO A 407 15.91 -7.21 1.69
N THR A 408 17.23 -7.10 1.84
CA THR A 408 18.04 -8.08 2.57
C THR A 408 17.99 -7.86 4.08
N SER A 409 17.83 -6.59 4.48
CA SER A 409 17.76 -6.20 5.89
C SER A 409 16.34 -6.21 6.45
N LEU A 410 15.30 -5.98 5.63
CA LEU A 410 13.91 -5.91 6.07
C LEU A 410 13.34 -7.29 6.44
N LYS A 411 12.92 -7.42 7.70
CA LYS A 411 12.39 -8.65 8.28
C LYS A 411 10.92 -8.54 8.67
N THR A 412 10.52 -7.41 9.24
CA THR A 412 9.16 -7.21 9.76
C THR A 412 8.48 -6.04 9.08
N ILE A 413 7.26 -6.27 8.59
CA ILE A 413 6.37 -5.24 8.06
C ILE A 413 5.12 -5.18 8.94
N ALA A 414 4.83 -4.03 9.51
CA ALA A 414 3.67 -3.84 10.36
C ALA A 414 2.85 -2.62 9.92
N THR A 415 1.53 -2.79 9.84
CA THR A 415 0.60 -1.74 9.42
C THR A 415 -0.56 -1.58 10.40
N PHE A 416 -0.93 -0.34 10.74
CA PHE A 416 -2.00 -0.09 11.73
C PHE A 416 -3.04 0.93 11.25
N MET A 417 -4.31 0.73 11.63
CA MET A 417 -5.42 1.67 11.38
C MET A 417 -5.36 2.90 12.30
N SER A 418 -5.86 4.00 11.75
CA SER A 418 -6.36 5.14 12.50
C SER A 418 -7.88 5.03 12.67
N GLU A 419 -8.43 5.73 13.66
CA GLU A 419 -9.87 5.70 13.94
C GLU A 419 -10.66 6.29 12.76
N GLY A 420 -11.52 5.49 12.13
CA GLY A 420 -12.33 5.88 10.96
C GLY A 420 -11.82 5.43 9.59
N ASP A 421 -10.75 4.64 9.51
CA ASP A 421 -10.26 4.07 8.25
C ASP A 421 -11.23 3.03 7.65
N GLU A 422 -11.42 3.07 6.32
CA GLU A 422 -12.21 2.09 5.57
C GLU A 422 -11.46 0.74 5.43
N ILE A 423 -12.20 -0.32 5.08
CA ILE A 423 -11.64 -1.65 4.79
C ILE A 423 -10.66 -1.51 3.60
N GLN A 424 -9.44 -2.04 3.73
CA GLN A 424 -8.39 -1.85 2.72
C GLN A 424 -8.11 -3.13 1.92
N GLN A 425 -7.73 -2.94 0.66
CA GLN A 425 -7.22 -3.98 -0.24
C GLN A 425 -5.72 -3.79 -0.43
N PHE A 426 -4.94 -4.87 -0.41
CA PHE A 426 -3.52 -4.80 -0.79
C PHE A 426 -3.38 -4.63 -2.31
N ASP A 427 -2.69 -3.57 -2.73
CA ASP A 427 -2.32 -3.35 -4.11
C ASP A 427 -1.49 -4.55 -4.64
N ASP A 428 -1.84 -5.09 -5.82
CA ASP A 428 -1.07 -6.14 -6.49
C ASP A 428 0.39 -5.75 -6.73
N ASN A 429 0.69 -4.45 -6.83
CA ASN A 429 2.05 -3.96 -7.00
C ASN A 429 2.97 -4.29 -5.81
N CYS A 430 2.44 -4.39 -4.58
CA CYS A 430 3.28 -4.74 -3.42
C CYS A 430 3.89 -6.15 -3.55
N MET A 431 3.20 -7.07 -4.22
CA MET A 431 3.67 -8.44 -4.46
C MET A 431 4.85 -8.51 -5.44
N GLN A 432 5.13 -7.43 -6.17
CA GLN A 432 6.27 -7.33 -7.07
C GLN A 432 7.53 -6.87 -6.35
N LEU A 433 7.39 -6.28 -5.16
CA LEU A 433 8.50 -5.79 -4.37
C LEU A 433 9.29 -6.95 -3.75
N GLU A 434 10.60 -6.94 -3.95
CA GLU A 434 11.50 -7.91 -3.34
C GLU A 434 11.40 -7.86 -1.81
N GLN A 435 11.28 -6.64 -1.26
CA GLN A 435 11.12 -6.36 0.17
C GLN A 435 9.92 -7.08 0.78
N TRP A 436 8.82 -7.18 0.04
CA TRP A 436 7.63 -7.91 0.48
C TRP A 436 7.83 -9.41 0.43
N ARG A 437 8.54 -9.92 -0.59
CA ARG A 437 8.78 -11.36 -0.80
C ARG A 437 9.82 -11.94 0.17
N THR A 438 10.78 -11.14 0.62
CA THR A 438 11.89 -11.57 1.48
C THR A 438 11.63 -11.35 2.96
N ALA A 439 10.70 -10.45 3.32
CA ALA A 439 10.32 -10.21 4.71
C ALA A 439 9.73 -11.49 5.34
N GLU A 440 9.99 -11.67 6.63
CA GLU A 440 9.64 -12.88 7.39
C GLU A 440 8.33 -12.71 8.16
N GLU A 441 8.02 -11.49 8.61
CA GLU A 441 6.91 -11.21 9.51
C GLU A 441 6.00 -10.12 8.94
N PHE A 442 4.68 -10.36 8.98
CA PHE A 442 3.67 -9.37 8.61
C PHE A 442 2.59 -9.22 9.69
N THR A 443 2.38 -8.01 10.19
CA THR A 443 1.29 -7.72 11.14
C THR A 443 0.42 -6.58 10.65
N SER A 444 -0.90 -6.75 10.70
CA SER A 444 -1.85 -5.70 10.39
C SER A 444 -3.08 -5.77 11.29
N ASN A 445 -3.51 -4.64 11.84
CA ASN A 445 -4.85 -4.55 12.43
C ASN A 445 -5.87 -3.92 11.46
N ILE A 446 -5.49 -3.72 10.21
CA ILE A 446 -6.37 -3.19 9.16
C ILE A 446 -7.31 -4.27 8.71
N MET A 447 -8.59 -3.92 8.61
CA MET A 447 -9.60 -4.83 8.10
C MET A 447 -9.38 -5.04 6.60
N ILE A 448 -9.06 -6.27 6.19
CA ILE A 448 -8.82 -6.66 4.79
C ILE A 448 -10.13 -7.14 4.14
N GLU A 449 -10.46 -6.62 2.96
CA GLU A 449 -11.78 -6.82 2.32
C GLU A 449 -11.96 -8.18 1.62
N SER A 450 -10.89 -8.91 1.29
CA SER A 450 -10.99 -10.07 0.39
C SER A 450 -10.10 -11.27 0.74
N SER A 451 -10.68 -12.46 0.55
CA SER A 451 -10.06 -13.79 0.41
C SER A 451 -8.82 -13.83 -0.49
N ALA A 452 -8.81 -13.06 -1.58
CA ALA A 452 -7.70 -13.00 -2.54
C ALA A 452 -6.40 -12.48 -1.92
N CYS A 453 -6.49 -11.69 -0.85
CA CYS A 453 -5.32 -11.17 -0.13
C CYS A 453 -4.67 -12.24 0.77
N PHE A 454 -5.40 -13.27 1.18
CA PHE A 454 -4.92 -14.30 2.11
C PHE A 454 -3.78 -15.13 1.49
N ARG A 455 -3.90 -15.46 0.20
CA ARG A 455 -2.87 -16.16 -0.59
C ARG A 455 -1.55 -15.41 -0.66
N LYS A 456 -1.61 -14.07 -0.62
CA LYS A 456 -0.46 -13.17 -0.75
C LYS A 456 0.41 -13.12 0.50
N LEU A 457 -0.06 -13.70 1.61
CA LEU A 457 0.59 -13.67 2.91
C LEU A 457 1.20 -15.02 3.30
N LEU A 458 1.03 -16.06 2.48
CA LEU A 458 1.41 -17.44 2.83
C LEU A 458 2.93 -17.69 2.81
N HIS A 459 3.72 -16.79 2.22
CA HIS A 459 5.17 -16.88 2.18
C HIS A 459 5.84 -16.38 3.46
N PHE A 460 5.16 -15.53 4.24
CA PHE A 460 5.66 -15.05 5.52
C PHE A 460 5.76 -16.21 6.52
N ARG A 461 6.77 -16.14 7.37
CA ARG A 461 6.99 -17.05 8.50
C ARG A 461 5.97 -16.79 9.61
N GLU A 462 5.66 -15.52 9.87
CA GLU A 462 4.66 -15.10 10.85
C GLU A 462 3.68 -14.06 10.28
N VAL A 463 2.38 -14.28 10.48
CA VAL A 463 1.30 -13.39 10.04
C VAL A 463 0.29 -13.15 11.16
N ASN A 464 -0.10 -11.89 11.38
CA ASN A 464 -1.22 -11.53 12.25
C ASN A 464 -2.07 -10.43 11.59
N ILE A 465 -3.32 -10.74 11.22
CA ILE A 465 -4.15 -9.82 10.42
C ILE A 465 -5.60 -9.69 10.91
N TRP A 466 -6.31 -8.66 10.46
CA TRP A 466 -7.75 -8.51 10.62
C TRP A 466 -8.41 -8.61 9.23
N VAL A 467 -9.47 -9.40 9.11
CA VAL A 467 -10.17 -9.66 7.85
C VAL A 467 -11.64 -9.38 8.08
N ASN A 468 -12.32 -8.69 7.16
CA ASN A 468 -13.76 -8.47 7.30
C ASN A 468 -14.49 -9.82 7.19
N GLU A 469 -14.43 -10.43 6.02
CA GLU A 469 -15.06 -11.71 5.74
C GLU A 469 -14.02 -12.73 5.26
N ILE A 470 -14.04 -13.93 5.86
CA ILE A 470 -13.21 -15.04 5.42
C ILE A 470 -14.07 -16.24 5.06
N CYS A 471 -13.77 -16.90 3.95
CA CYS A 471 -14.46 -18.12 3.56
C CYS A 471 -13.64 -19.37 3.92
N LEU A 472 -14.31 -20.52 3.97
CA LEU A 472 -13.65 -21.79 4.31
C LEU A 472 -12.51 -22.14 3.33
N GLU A 473 -12.64 -21.80 2.05
CA GLU A 473 -11.59 -22.07 1.08
C GLU A 473 -10.27 -21.38 1.45
N ASP A 474 -10.33 -20.16 1.99
CA ASP A 474 -9.13 -19.41 2.38
C ASP A 474 -8.41 -20.02 3.56
N VAL A 475 -9.18 -20.43 4.57
CA VAL A 475 -8.64 -21.10 5.75
C VAL A 475 -7.94 -22.40 5.35
N LEU A 476 -8.52 -23.15 4.39
CA LEU A 476 -7.92 -24.39 3.89
C LEU A 476 -6.64 -24.16 3.07
N LEU A 477 -6.40 -22.95 2.54
CA LEU A 477 -5.12 -22.64 1.88
C LEU A 477 -3.94 -22.66 2.85
N LEU A 478 -4.17 -22.38 4.14
CA LEU A 478 -3.13 -22.44 5.18
C LEU A 478 -2.64 -23.87 5.41
N ARG A 479 -3.44 -24.89 5.06
CA ARG A 479 -3.09 -26.30 5.26
C ARG A 479 -1.78 -26.66 4.58
N LYS A 480 -1.62 -26.35 3.28
CA LYS A 480 -0.42 -26.78 2.54
C LYS A 480 0.85 -26.11 3.07
N PRO A 481 0.95 -24.76 3.18
CA PRO A 481 2.13 -24.10 3.74
C PRO A 481 2.43 -24.55 5.17
N SER A 482 1.44 -24.67 6.05
CA SER A 482 1.66 -25.07 7.45
C SER A 482 2.21 -26.49 7.61
N LEU A 483 1.93 -27.39 6.65
CA LEU A 483 2.45 -28.75 6.65
C LEU A 483 3.80 -28.87 5.90
N SER A 484 4.00 -28.13 4.80
CA SER A 484 5.15 -28.33 3.92
C SER A 484 6.29 -27.32 4.09
N ASN A 485 6.03 -26.11 4.60
CA ASN A 485 7.05 -25.06 4.75
C ASN A 485 7.73 -25.19 6.12
N PRO A 486 9.03 -25.55 6.20
CA PRO A 486 9.75 -25.65 7.47
C PRO A 486 9.94 -24.30 8.18
N PHE A 487 9.81 -23.19 7.45
CA PHE A 487 9.94 -21.84 8.00
C PHE A 487 8.59 -21.23 8.43
N PHE A 488 7.47 -21.94 8.27
CA PHE A 488 6.17 -21.48 8.76
C PHE A 488 6.09 -21.63 10.28
N GLU A 489 5.83 -20.54 11.00
CA GLU A 489 5.68 -20.55 12.46
C GLU A 489 4.25 -20.27 12.89
N CYS A 490 3.65 -19.18 12.40
CA CYS A 490 2.32 -18.77 12.86
C CYS A 490 1.55 -17.97 11.80
N PHE A 491 0.27 -18.28 11.64
CA PHE A 491 -0.67 -17.45 10.89
C PHE A 491 -1.93 -17.26 11.72
N SER A 492 -2.16 -16.03 12.17
CA SER A 492 -3.31 -15.63 12.98
C SER A 492 -4.17 -14.61 12.24
N PHE A 493 -5.48 -14.76 12.32
CA PHE A 493 -6.41 -13.79 11.76
C PHE A 493 -7.63 -13.58 12.66
N HIS A 494 -8.02 -12.32 12.77
CA HIS A 494 -9.29 -11.91 13.34
C HIS A 494 -10.32 -11.73 12.23
N THR A 495 -11.56 -12.13 12.45
CA THR A 495 -12.63 -11.95 11.46
C THR A 495 -13.94 -11.49 12.07
N THR A 496 -14.67 -10.60 11.38
CA THR A 496 -16.02 -10.18 11.76
C THR A 496 -17.08 -11.14 11.23
N VAL A 497 -16.86 -11.72 10.03
CA VAL A 497 -17.80 -12.62 9.35
C VAL A 497 -17.06 -13.88 8.84
N PHE A 498 -17.50 -15.06 9.29
CA PHE A 498 -17.07 -16.34 8.74
C PHE A 498 -18.31 -17.20 8.42
N PRO A 499 -18.86 -17.09 7.19
CA PRO A 499 -20.15 -17.70 6.84
C PRO A 499 -20.15 -19.23 7.00
N GLU A 500 -19.06 -19.89 6.63
CA GLU A 500 -18.92 -21.35 6.69
C GLU A 500 -18.24 -21.86 7.97
N LEU A 501 -18.31 -21.09 9.06
CA LEU A 501 -17.71 -21.47 10.35
C LEU A 501 -18.19 -22.86 10.81
N ASP A 502 -19.48 -23.16 10.71
CA ASP A 502 -20.03 -24.47 11.09
C ASP A 502 -19.45 -25.63 10.27
N GLU A 503 -19.20 -25.42 8.97
CA GLU A 503 -18.57 -26.42 8.10
C GLU A 503 -17.10 -26.61 8.48
N PHE A 504 -16.38 -25.52 8.75
CA PHE A 504 -15.00 -25.56 9.26
C PHE A 504 -14.90 -26.34 10.58
N LEU A 505 -15.80 -26.07 11.53
CA LEU A 505 -15.85 -26.78 12.82
C LEU A 505 -16.07 -28.29 12.61
N ARG A 506 -16.99 -28.67 11.73
CA ARG A 506 -17.21 -30.09 11.38
C ARG A 506 -15.97 -30.74 10.77
N LEU A 507 -15.23 -30.04 9.90
CA LEU A 507 -13.96 -30.54 9.33
C LEU A 507 -12.89 -30.77 10.41
N LEU A 508 -12.89 -29.95 11.47
CA LEU A 508 -12.01 -30.15 12.63
C LEU A 508 -12.53 -31.20 13.63
N GLY A 509 -13.67 -31.84 13.35
CA GLY A 509 -14.32 -32.79 14.25
C GLY A 509 -14.93 -32.15 15.50
N VAL A 510 -15.33 -30.87 15.42
CA VAL A 510 -15.90 -30.10 16.53
C VAL A 510 -17.37 -29.78 16.26
N PRO A 511 -18.29 -30.17 17.14
CA PRO A 511 -19.70 -29.79 17.05
C PRO A 511 -19.86 -28.25 17.17
N PRO A 512 -20.66 -27.59 16.32
CA PRO A 512 -20.90 -26.14 16.43
C PRO A 512 -21.43 -25.67 17.79
N ALA A 513 -22.16 -26.53 18.50
CA ALA A 513 -22.71 -26.23 19.83
C ALA A 513 -21.64 -26.02 20.91
N ASP A 514 -20.42 -26.51 20.71
CA ASP A 514 -19.35 -26.44 21.70
C ASP A 514 -18.58 -25.11 21.67
N LEU A 515 -18.80 -24.29 20.63
CA LEU A 515 -18.17 -22.98 20.49
C LEU A 515 -18.86 -21.93 21.37
N THR A 516 -18.29 -21.63 22.54
CA THR A 516 -18.79 -20.58 23.45
C THR A 516 -17.96 -19.29 23.31
N ASN A 517 -18.57 -18.13 23.58
CA ASN A 517 -17.97 -16.79 23.34
C ASN A 517 -16.66 -16.50 24.12
N SER A 518 -16.24 -17.36 25.07
CA SER A 518 -15.15 -17.07 26.01
C SER A 518 -14.05 -18.12 26.10
N ARG A 519 -14.10 -19.20 25.31
CA ARG A 519 -13.10 -20.28 25.37
C ARG A 519 -12.48 -20.56 24.01
N PHE A 520 -11.16 -20.41 23.91
CA PHE A 520 -10.38 -20.89 22.77
C PHE A 520 -10.42 -22.41 22.71
N MET A 521 -10.77 -22.94 21.55
CA MET A 521 -10.62 -24.35 21.25
C MET A 521 -9.30 -24.59 20.52
N ALA A 522 -8.73 -25.78 20.68
CA ALA A 522 -7.45 -26.15 20.12
C ALA A 522 -7.52 -27.57 19.55
N LYS A 523 -6.99 -27.78 18.34
CA LYS A 523 -6.81 -29.09 17.71
C LYS A 523 -5.38 -29.24 17.21
N TYR A 524 -4.87 -30.47 17.27
CA TYR A 524 -3.48 -30.80 16.98
C TYR A 524 -3.43 -31.79 15.82
N PHE A 525 -2.59 -31.48 14.83
CA PHE A 525 -2.44 -32.25 13.60
C PHE A 525 -0.99 -32.66 13.43
N ARG A 526 -0.78 -33.89 12.94
CA ARG A 526 0.58 -34.40 12.69
C ARG A 526 1.13 -33.79 11.41
N ILE A 527 2.37 -33.28 11.45
CA ILE A 527 3.07 -32.86 10.23
C ILE A 527 3.83 -34.08 9.68
N PRO A 528 3.58 -34.50 8.43
CA PRO A 528 4.29 -35.63 7.83
C PRO A 528 5.81 -35.39 7.83
N ASN A 529 6.58 -36.40 8.25
CA ASN A 529 8.05 -36.38 8.27
C ASN A 529 8.68 -35.26 9.11
N SER A 530 7.97 -34.71 10.11
CA SER A 530 8.48 -33.73 11.06
C SER A 530 8.18 -34.16 12.50
N SER A 531 9.04 -33.77 13.44
CA SER A 531 8.80 -33.89 14.88
C SER A 531 7.85 -32.82 15.41
N ASP A 532 7.46 -31.84 14.59
CA ASP A 532 6.58 -30.75 14.98
C ASP A 532 5.11 -31.13 14.80
N VAL A 533 4.23 -30.39 15.48
CA VAL A 533 2.77 -30.50 15.33
C VAL A 533 2.18 -29.18 14.85
N LEU A 534 1.13 -29.28 14.04
CA LEU A 534 0.33 -28.13 13.66
C LEU A 534 -0.79 -27.96 14.68
N LEU A 535 -0.79 -26.83 15.36
CA LEU A 535 -1.82 -26.41 16.31
C LEU A 535 -2.76 -25.42 15.64
N ILE A 536 -4.04 -25.77 15.56
CA ILE A 536 -5.10 -24.85 15.17
C ILE A 536 -5.82 -24.39 16.43
N ARG A 537 -5.74 -23.11 16.77
CA ARG A 537 -6.56 -22.49 17.82
C ARG A 537 -7.67 -21.68 17.16
N PHE A 538 -8.88 -21.78 17.68
CA PHE A 538 -9.99 -20.99 17.14
C PHE A 538 -10.99 -20.59 18.23
N ALA A 539 -11.59 -19.44 18.00
CA ALA A 539 -12.72 -18.86 18.69
C ALA A 539 -13.65 -18.25 17.63
N ARG A 540 -14.77 -17.66 18.06
CA ARG A 540 -15.79 -17.13 17.13
C ARG A 540 -15.25 -16.12 16.11
N ASN A 541 -14.28 -15.31 16.49
CA ASN A 541 -13.75 -14.19 15.71
C ASN A 541 -12.22 -14.19 15.58
N LEU A 542 -11.56 -15.29 15.95
CA LEU A 542 -10.10 -15.42 15.90
C LEU A 542 -9.74 -16.87 15.59
N CYS A 543 -8.86 -17.07 14.62
CA CYS A 543 -8.27 -18.38 14.33
C CYS A 543 -6.78 -18.23 14.11
N SER A 544 -5.99 -19.21 14.58
CA SER A 544 -4.57 -19.27 14.37
C SER A 544 -4.07 -20.67 14.07
N PHE A 545 -3.10 -20.74 13.16
CA PHE A 545 -2.38 -21.94 12.75
C PHE A 545 -0.94 -21.75 13.20
N SER A 546 -0.45 -22.59 14.11
CA SER A 546 0.90 -22.47 14.65
C SER A 546 1.63 -23.80 14.54
N ARG A 547 2.86 -23.78 14.03
CA ARG A 547 3.77 -24.93 14.09
C ARG A 547 4.45 -24.93 15.45
N CYS A 548 4.29 -25.99 16.22
CA CYS A 548 4.86 -26.12 17.56
C CYS A 548 5.92 -27.23 17.58
N ALA A 549 7.07 -26.92 18.17
CA ALA A 549 8.11 -27.90 18.40
C ALA A 549 7.64 -29.01 19.36
N GLU A 550 8.06 -30.25 19.08
CA GLU A 550 7.89 -31.46 19.90
C GLU A 550 6.47 -32.06 19.95
N ALA A 551 6.17 -32.96 19.01
CA ALA A 551 4.99 -33.82 19.01
C ALA A 551 4.86 -34.68 20.28
N GLU A 552 5.99 -35.04 20.91
CA GLU A 552 6.03 -35.87 22.11
C GLU A 552 5.42 -35.19 23.35
N LYS A 553 5.45 -33.85 23.44
CA LYS A 553 4.79 -33.10 24.52
C LYS A 553 3.27 -33.20 24.50
N TYR A 554 2.69 -33.52 23.35
CA TYR A 554 1.25 -33.61 23.13
C TYR A 554 0.77 -35.06 22.98
N ALA A 555 1.63 -36.03 23.31
CA ALA A 555 1.28 -37.44 23.33
C ALA A 555 0.08 -37.68 24.28
N GLY A 556 -1.06 -38.12 23.73
CA GLY A 556 -2.30 -38.38 24.46
C GLY A 556 -3.47 -37.44 24.10
N TRP A 557 -3.25 -36.42 23.28
CA TRP A 557 -4.32 -35.58 22.72
C TRP A 557 -4.83 -36.23 21.42
N GLU A 558 -6.11 -36.05 21.06
CA GLU A 558 -6.66 -36.53 19.77
C GLU A 558 -5.89 -35.89 18.60
N LEU A 559 -4.84 -36.57 18.13
CA LEU A 559 -4.11 -36.20 16.92
C LEU A 559 -4.95 -36.62 15.71
N ILE A 560 -5.41 -35.64 14.94
CA ILE A 560 -6.14 -35.88 13.69
C ILE A 560 -5.10 -36.02 12.57
N GLU A 561 -5.23 -37.05 11.73
CA GLU A 561 -4.28 -37.33 10.65
C GLU A 561 -4.30 -36.27 9.54
N ASP A 562 -5.45 -35.62 9.32
CA ASP A 562 -5.58 -34.63 8.25
C ASP A 562 -6.70 -33.60 8.46
N ILE A 563 -6.48 -32.36 8.00
CA ILE A 563 -7.50 -31.31 7.89
C ILE A 563 -8.17 -31.50 6.53
N GLY A 564 -9.33 -32.16 6.42
CA GLY A 564 -9.93 -32.52 5.12
C GLY A 564 -9.84 -31.45 4.00
N THR A 565 -9.52 -31.84 2.76
CA THR A 565 -9.41 -30.93 1.61
C THR A 565 -10.78 -30.66 0.98
N LYS A 566 -11.10 -29.39 0.73
CA LYS A 566 -12.21 -29.02 -0.17
C LYS A 566 -11.79 -29.37 -1.61
N MET A 567 -12.45 -30.34 -2.23
CA MET A 567 -12.23 -30.67 -3.64
C MET A 567 -12.59 -29.45 -4.50
N ASN A 568 -11.67 -29.01 -5.35
CA ASN A 568 -11.84 -27.86 -6.23
C ASN A 568 -11.75 -28.32 -7.69
N LEU A 569 -12.56 -27.74 -8.59
CA LEU A 569 -12.71 -28.22 -9.97
C LEU A 569 -11.37 -28.31 -10.72
N LEU A 570 -10.46 -27.37 -10.50
CA LEU A 570 -9.13 -27.32 -11.13
C LEU A 570 -8.16 -28.42 -10.66
N ASN A 571 -8.44 -29.06 -9.53
CA ASN A 571 -7.63 -30.15 -8.99
C ASN A 571 -8.04 -31.52 -9.57
N LEU A 572 -9.09 -31.56 -10.40
CA LEU A 572 -9.48 -32.77 -11.11
C LEU A 572 -8.47 -33.12 -12.21
N PRO A 573 -8.26 -34.43 -12.48
CA PRO A 573 -7.53 -34.89 -13.65
C PRO A 573 -8.15 -34.38 -14.94
N ASP A 574 -7.33 -34.24 -15.99
CA ASP A 574 -7.77 -33.75 -17.30
C ASP A 574 -8.91 -34.63 -17.88
N ASP A 575 -8.88 -35.94 -17.65
CA ASP A 575 -9.93 -36.86 -18.11
C ASP A 575 -11.29 -36.57 -17.48
N ASN A 576 -11.34 -36.28 -16.17
CA ASN A 576 -12.56 -35.91 -15.47
C ASN A 576 -13.08 -34.53 -15.92
N LEU A 577 -12.17 -33.59 -16.19
CA LEU A 577 -12.52 -32.27 -16.72
C LEU A 577 -13.10 -32.38 -18.14
N LEU A 578 -12.55 -33.27 -18.97
CA LEU A 578 -13.08 -33.56 -20.31
C LEU A 578 -14.44 -34.26 -20.26
N GLU A 579 -14.69 -35.09 -19.25
CA GLU A 579 -16.00 -35.71 -19.03
C GLU A 579 -17.05 -34.67 -18.61
N ILE A 580 -16.69 -33.76 -17.70
CA ILE A 580 -17.53 -32.64 -17.29
C ILE A 580 -17.82 -31.73 -18.49
N ALA A 581 -16.79 -31.38 -19.26
CA ALA A 581 -16.93 -30.61 -20.49
C ALA A 581 -17.92 -31.22 -21.49
N GLY A 582 -17.88 -32.54 -21.65
CA GLY A 582 -18.81 -33.27 -22.52
C GLY A 582 -20.27 -33.21 -22.10
N LYS A 583 -20.58 -32.74 -20.89
CA LYS A 583 -21.94 -32.61 -20.34
C LYS A 583 -22.44 -31.16 -20.28
N LEU A 584 -21.63 -30.18 -20.72
CA LEU A 584 -21.98 -28.76 -20.68
C LEU A 584 -22.60 -28.28 -21.99
N ASP A 585 -23.53 -27.34 -21.88
CA ASP A 585 -24.08 -26.55 -22.99
C ASP A 585 -23.06 -25.49 -23.47
N LEU A 586 -23.33 -24.78 -24.58
CA LEU A 586 -22.35 -23.82 -25.13
C LEU A 586 -22.08 -22.70 -24.15
N ARG A 587 -23.12 -22.25 -23.44
CA ARG A 587 -23.01 -21.27 -22.37
C ARG A 587 -22.10 -21.78 -21.25
N GLY A 588 -22.26 -23.02 -20.79
CA GLY A 588 -21.42 -23.66 -19.78
C GLY A 588 -19.97 -23.80 -20.22
N ILE A 589 -19.72 -24.18 -21.48
CA ILE A 589 -18.38 -24.23 -22.07
C ILE A 589 -17.77 -22.82 -22.15
N SER A 590 -18.51 -21.83 -22.65
CA SER A 590 -18.06 -20.43 -22.71
C SER A 590 -17.74 -19.89 -21.31
N ILE A 591 -18.55 -20.21 -20.30
CA ILE A 591 -18.30 -19.81 -18.90
C ILE A 591 -17.05 -20.51 -18.36
N LEU A 592 -16.90 -21.84 -18.50
CA LEU A 592 -15.73 -22.55 -17.97
C LEU A 592 -14.42 -22.15 -18.65
N ARG A 593 -14.43 -21.84 -19.95
CA ARG A 593 -13.26 -21.30 -20.67
C ARG A 593 -12.79 -19.95 -20.11
N LYS A 594 -13.66 -19.21 -19.42
CA LYS A 594 -13.32 -17.93 -18.76
C LYS A 594 -12.60 -18.13 -17.41
N VAL A 595 -12.74 -19.31 -16.80
CA VAL A 595 -12.24 -19.56 -15.44
C VAL A 595 -10.71 -19.67 -15.38
N ASN A 596 -10.07 -20.39 -16.31
CA ASN A 596 -8.61 -20.58 -16.28
C ASN A 596 -8.02 -20.98 -17.65
N GLN A 597 -6.75 -20.63 -17.91
CA GLN A 597 -6.04 -20.97 -19.14
C GLN A 597 -5.91 -22.49 -19.36
N ARG A 598 -5.70 -23.30 -18.31
CA ARG A 598 -5.65 -24.78 -18.43
C ARG A 598 -6.99 -25.33 -18.90
N LEU A 599 -8.10 -24.91 -18.28
CA LEU A 599 -9.44 -25.30 -18.71
C LEU A 599 -9.71 -24.85 -20.14
N ARG A 600 -9.32 -23.63 -20.51
CA ARG A 600 -9.43 -23.12 -21.88
C ARG A 600 -8.70 -24.00 -22.89
N ASN A 601 -7.41 -24.25 -22.67
CA ASN A 601 -6.59 -25.07 -23.56
C ASN A 601 -7.16 -26.49 -23.68
N LEU A 602 -7.64 -27.05 -22.58
CA LEU A 602 -8.21 -28.41 -22.52
C LEU A 602 -9.58 -28.48 -23.21
N LEU A 603 -10.43 -27.46 -23.05
CA LEU A 603 -11.71 -27.33 -23.74
C LEU A 603 -11.51 -27.06 -25.25
N ASP A 604 -10.44 -26.38 -25.64
CA ASP A 604 -10.08 -26.17 -27.05
C ASP A 604 -9.68 -27.48 -27.77
N LEU A 605 -9.28 -28.53 -27.02
CA LEU A 605 -9.05 -29.88 -27.56
C LEU A 605 -10.35 -30.63 -27.88
N ARG A 606 -11.48 -30.24 -27.27
CA ARG A 606 -12.83 -30.77 -27.54
C ARG A 606 -13.79 -29.62 -27.87
N PRO A 607 -13.65 -29.01 -29.06
CA PRO A 607 -14.53 -27.91 -29.45
C PRO A 607 -15.98 -28.39 -29.54
N PRO A 608 -16.96 -27.52 -29.22
CA PRO A 608 -18.35 -27.86 -29.38
C PRO A 608 -18.65 -28.12 -30.87
N THR A 609 -18.90 -29.37 -31.23
CA THR A 609 -19.32 -29.76 -32.59
C THR A 609 -20.81 -29.54 -32.79
N ASN A 610 -21.30 -28.38 -32.35
CA ASN A 610 -22.70 -28.04 -32.48
C ASN A 610 -22.91 -27.56 -33.92
N ASN A 611 -23.51 -28.41 -34.75
CA ASN A 611 -23.89 -28.03 -36.10
C ASN A 611 -25.08 -27.08 -35.99
N PHE A 612 -24.79 -25.78 -35.99
CA PHE A 612 -25.80 -24.74 -35.90
C PHE A 612 -26.64 -24.69 -37.17
N THR A 613 -27.95 -24.61 -37.01
CA THR A 613 -28.93 -24.37 -38.08
C THR A 613 -29.16 -22.88 -38.26
N LYS A 614 -29.08 -22.08 -37.20
CA LYS A 614 -29.20 -20.62 -37.30
C LYS A 614 -28.24 -19.90 -36.37
N ILE A 615 -27.68 -18.80 -36.87
CA ILE A 615 -26.70 -17.98 -36.15
C ILE A 615 -27.12 -16.53 -36.33
N SER A 616 -27.35 -15.81 -35.24
CA SER A 616 -27.66 -14.39 -35.28
C SER A 616 -26.75 -13.62 -34.36
N ILE A 617 -26.15 -12.54 -34.87
CA ILE A 617 -25.26 -11.68 -34.11
C ILE A 617 -25.65 -10.22 -34.33
N GLY A 618 -25.75 -9.46 -33.25
CA GLY A 618 -26.01 -8.04 -33.36
C GLY A 618 -25.82 -7.25 -32.09
N GLY A 619 -25.56 -5.96 -32.27
CA GLY A 619 -25.39 -4.97 -31.20
C GLY A 619 -25.81 -3.59 -31.71
N ARG A 620 -26.26 -2.71 -30.79
CA ARG A 620 -26.55 -1.30 -31.12
C ARG A 620 -25.38 -0.43 -30.72
N ILE A 621 -25.07 0.65 -31.44
CA ILE A 621 -23.94 1.55 -31.11
C ILE A 621 -24.09 2.15 -29.71
N TYR A 622 -25.33 2.46 -29.31
CA TYR A 622 -25.64 3.08 -28.01
C TYR A 622 -25.82 2.08 -26.85
N HIS A 623 -25.70 0.78 -27.10
CA HIS A 623 -25.72 -0.24 -26.05
C HIS A 623 -24.37 -0.96 -26.00
N PRO A 624 -23.75 -1.08 -24.81
CA PRO A 624 -22.46 -1.74 -24.69
C PRO A 624 -22.52 -3.25 -24.95
N ARG A 625 -23.72 -3.82 -25.14
CA ARG A 625 -23.92 -5.27 -25.21
C ARG A 625 -24.11 -5.78 -26.63
N THR A 626 -23.32 -6.80 -26.99
CA THR A 626 -23.49 -7.61 -28.18
C THR A 626 -24.25 -8.88 -27.84
N GLN A 627 -25.31 -9.19 -28.57
CA GLN A 627 -26.03 -10.45 -28.44
C GLN A 627 -25.62 -11.41 -29.56
N VAL A 628 -25.35 -12.67 -29.20
CA VAL A 628 -25.14 -13.76 -30.15
C VAL A 628 -26.12 -14.88 -29.82
N ILE A 629 -26.86 -15.33 -30.82
CA ILE A 629 -27.86 -16.39 -30.73
C ILE A 629 -27.40 -17.54 -31.63
N TYR A 630 -27.27 -18.71 -31.03
CA TYR A 630 -26.96 -19.96 -31.72
C TYR A 630 -28.16 -20.91 -31.60
N GLU A 631 -28.63 -21.42 -32.73
CA GLU A 631 -29.72 -22.38 -32.79
C GLU A 631 -29.24 -23.67 -33.45
N SER A 632 -29.66 -24.80 -32.90
CA SER A 632 -29.35 -26.13 -33.37
C SER A 632 -30.57 -27.03 -33.19
N THR A 633 -30.50 -28.27 -33.66
CA THR A 633 -31.59 -29.25 -33.47
C THR A 633 -31.89 -29.56 -32.00
N THR A 634 -30.97 -29.27 -31.09
CA THR A 634 -31.11 -29.54 -29.65
C THR A 634 -31.59 -28.33 -28.85
N GLY A 635 -31.69 -27.14 -29.45
CA GLY A 635 -32.19 -25.95 -28.79
C GLY A 635 -31.55 -24.64 -29.28
N THR A 636 -31.99 -23.54 -28.66
CA THR A 636 -31.55 -22.17 -28.93
C THR A 636 -30.84 -21.60 -27.71
N GLU A 637 -29.65 -21.04 -27.90
CA GLU A 637 -28.86 -20.38 -26.87
C GLU A 637 -28.61 -18.91 -27.25
N ALA A 638 -29.02 -17.98 -26.38
CA ALA A 638 -28.76 -16.56 -26.53
C ALA A 638 -27.76 -16.07 -25.48
N ILE A 639 -26.64 -15.52 -25.92
CA ILE A 639 -25.56 -15.03 -25.08
C ILE A 639 -25.43 -13.51 -25.24
N LEU A 640 -25.47 -12.78 -24.12
CA LEU A 640 -25.19 -11.34 -24.06
C LEU A 640 -23.74 -11.13 -23.62
N TYR A 641 -23.01 -10.30 -24.35
CA TYR A 641 -21.62 -9.96 -24.11
C TYR A 641 -21.49 -8.46 -23.84
N ASP A 642 -20.94 -8.09 -22.68
CA ASP A 642 -20.54 -6.69 -22.38
C ASP A 642 -19.23 -6.30 -23.07
N ASP A 643 -18.36 -7.27 -23.38
CA ASP A 643 -17.11 -7.09 -24.11
C ASP A 643 -17.26 -7.58 -25.57
N LYS A 644 -17.10 -6.66 -26.52
CA LYS A 644 -17.17 -6.93 -27.95
C LYS A 644 -16.04 -7.85 -28.43
N ASP A 645 -14.84 -7.72 -27.90
CA ASP A 645 -13.72 -8.60 -28.28
C ASP A 645 -13.99 -10.04 -27.81
N GLN A 646 -14.63 -10.19 -26.66
CA GLN A 646 -15.06 -11.50 -26.17
C GLN A 646 -16.11 -12.13 -27.08
N ALA A 647 -17.10 -11.37 -27.54
CA ALA A 647 -18.10 -11.86 -28.49
C ALA A 647 -17.43 -12.39 -29.76
N GLY A 648 -16.43 -11.66 -30.27
CA GLY A 648 -15.66 -12.06 -31.45
C GLY A 648 -14.83 -13.34 -31.25
N ARG A 649 -14.17 -13.51 -30.09
CA ARG A 649 -13.39 -14.73 -29.77
C ARG A 649 -14.27 -15.97 -29.61
N ASP A 650 -15.42 -15.84 -28.96
CA ASP A 650 -16.36 -16.95 -28.79
C ASP A 650 -17.00 -17.35 -30.13
N PHE A 651 -17.34 -16.37 -30.96
CA PHE A 651 -17.77 -16.61 -32.34
C PHE A 651 -16.70 -17.35 -33.15
N GLU A 652 -15.44 -16.92 -33.09
CA GLU A 652 -14.34 -17.59 -33.79
C GLU A 652 -14.27 -19.08 -33.46
N LEU A 653 -14.37 -19.44 -32.17
CA LEU A 653 -14.33 -20.85 -31.73
C LEU A 653 -15.53 -21.64 -32.29
N ASN A 654 -16.75 -21.14 -32.07
CA ASN A 654 -17.97 -21.85 -32.43
C ASN A 654 -18.07 -22.06 -33.94
N ILE A 655 -17.65 -21.06 -34.70
CA ILE A 655 -17.67 -21.14 -36.15
C ILE A 655 -16.54 -22.03 -36.66
N ARG A 656 -15.31 -21.94 -36.14
CA ARG A 656 -14.13 -22.68 -36.67
C ARG A 656 -14.41 -24.18 -36.91
N TYR A 657 -15.26 -24.81 -36.11
CA TYR A 657 -15.61 -26.23 -36.22
C TYR A 657 -16.99 -26.52 -36.80
N GLN A 658 -17.76 -25.51 -37.21
CA GLN A 658 -19.01 -25.65 -37.94
C GLN A 658 -18.76 -26.35 -39.28
N LYS A 659 -19.29 -27.58 -39.40
CA LYS A 659 -19.22 -28.41 -40.62
C LYS A 659 -20.57 -28.53 -41.32
N GLY A 660 -21.67 -28.42 -40.59
CA GLY A 660 -23.02 -28.46 -41.15
C GLY A 660 -23.38 -27.18 -41.92
N VAL A 661 -24.37 -27.30 -42.80
CA VAL A 661 -24.98 -26.16 -43.48
C VAL A 661 -25.80 -25.36 -42.47
N VAL A 662 -25.55 -24.06 -42.38
CA VAL A 662 -26.36 -23.12 -41.60
C VAL A 662 -27.56 -22.69 -42.45
N ASP A 663 -28.77 -22.90 -41.98
CA ASP A 663 -29.98 -22.49 -42.68
C ASP A 663 -30.08 -20.96 -42.76
N GLU A 664 -29.78 -20.24 -41.67
CA GLU A 664 -29.83 -18.78 -41.62
C GLU A 664 -28.66 -18.17 -40.84
N PHE A 665 -27.92 -17.24 -41.48
CA PHE A 665 -26.88 -16.45 -40.84
C PHE A 665 -27.22 -14.96 -40.88
N SER A 666 -27.42 -14.36 -39.71
CA SER A 666 -27.96 -13.01 -39.57
C SER A 666 -26.97 -12.10 -38.85
N ILE A 667 -26.51 -11.05 -39.51
CA ILE A 667 -25.56 -10.07 -38.98
C ILE A 667 -26.24 -8.70 -38.92
N ASN A 668 -26.31 -8.13 -37.72
CA ASN A 668 -27.02 -6.89 -37.45
C ASN A 668 -26.12 -5.89 -36.72
N PHE A 669 -25.36 -5.11 -37.48
CA PHE A 669 -24.49 -4.05 -36.96
C PHE A 669 -24.73 -2.76 -37.71
N GLU A 670 -24.87 -1.66 -36.96
CA GLU A 670 -25.17 -0.35 -37.54
C GLU A 670 -23.99 0.18 -38.38
N HIS A 671 -22.74 -0.19 -38.05
CA HIS A 671 -21.52 0.22 -38.75
C HIS A 671 -20.61 -0.96 -39.09
N ALA A 672 -20.04 -0.95 -40.30
CA ALA A 672 -19.07 -1.94 -40.78
C ALA A 672 -17.76 -1.95 -39.96
N GLU A 673 -17.42 -0.82 -39.32
CA GLU A 673 -16.23 -0.67 -38.47
C GLU A 673 -16.42 -1.24 -37.05
N ASP A 674 -17.57 -1.87 -36.75
CA ASP A 674 -17.77 -2.51 -35.45
C ASP A 674 -16.68 -3.60 -35.23
N PRO A 675 -15.98 -3.60 -34.08
CA PRO A 675 -14.93 -4.57 -33.78
C PRO A 675 -15.39 -6.03 -33.95
N VAL A 676 -16.65 -6.33 -33.62
CA VAL A 676 -17.21 -7.68 -33.77
C VAL A 676 -17.39 -8.01 -35.25
N ALA A 677 -17.87 -7.07 -36.07
CA ALA A 677 -18.02 -7.26 -37.51
C ALA A 677 -16.69 -7.56 -38.19
N LYS A 678 -15.62 -6.82 -37.84
CA LYS A 678 -14.26 -7.08 -38.30
C LYS A 678 -13.77 -8.47 -37.89
N LYS A 679 -14.02 -8.87 -36.64
CA LYS A 679 -13.61 -10.19 -36.13
C LYS A 679 -14.36 -11.34 -36.81
N ILE A 680 -15.64 -11.16 -37.17
CA ILE A 680 -16.41 -12.12 -37.98
C ILE A 680 -15.74 -12.30 -39.34
N GLN A 681 -15.40 -11.20 -40.02
CA GLN A 681 -14.75 -11.23 -41.31
C GLN A 681 -13.40 -11.96 -41.25
N GLU A 682 -12.55 -11.64 -40.27
CA GLU A 682 -11.27 -12.32 -40.03
C GLU A 682 -11.47 -13.82 -39.76
N THR A 683 -12.47 -14.17 -38.96
CA THR A 683 -12.82 -15.56 -38.65
C THR A 683 -13.16 -16.31 -39.92
N LEU A 684 -14.10 -15.80 -40.72
CA LEU A 684 -14.54 -16.45 -41.96
C LEU A 684 -13.40 -16.57 -42.97
N LYS A 685 -12.56 -15.53 -43.10
CA LYS A 685 -11.36 -15.53 -43.95
C LYS A 685 -10.32 -16.56 -43.52
N SER A 686 -10.18 -16.80 -42.21
CA SER A 686 -9.19 -17.75 -41.67
C SER A 686 -9.59 -19.22 -41.84
N ARG A 687 -10.84 -19.51 -42.22
CA ARG A 687 -11.33 -20.88 -42.35
C ARG A 687 -10.67 -21.57 -43.54
N ASN A 688 -10.31 -22.83 -43.33
CA ASN A 688 -9.85 -23.72 -44.39
C ASN A 688 -10.95 -24.12 -45.40
N LYS A 689 -12.22 -24.02 -45.00
CA LYS A 689 -13.40 -24.26 -45.84
C LYS A 689 -14.40 -23.13 -45.63
N MET A 690 -14.95 -22.61 -46.73
CA MET A 690 -16.00 -21.59 -46.69
C MET A 690 -17.19 -22.08 -45.85
N LEU A 691 -17.82 -21.15 -45.15
CA LEU A 691 -19.00 -21.48 -44.34
C LEU A 691 -20.19 -21.73 -45.28
N GLN A 692 -20.84 -22.89 -45.12
CA GLN A 692 -22.03 -23.24 -45.89
C GLN A 692 -23.26 -22.60 -45.24
N VAL A 693 -23.94 -21.73 -45.97
CA VAL A 693 -25.07 -20.93 -45.48
C VAL A 693 -26.15 -20.91 -46.55
N LYS A 694 -27.40 -21.25 -46.23
CA LYS A 694 -28.53 -21.18 -47.19
C LYS A 694 -29.07 -19.76 -47.34
N LYS A 695 -29.27 -19.07 -46.23
CA LYS A 695 -29.80 -17.70 -46.20
C LYS A 695 -28.89 -16.80 -45.38
N ILE A 696 -28.54 -15.65 -45.93
CA ILE A 696 -27.83 -14.59 -45.21
C ILE A 696 -28.67 -13.34 -45.10
N PHE A 697 -28.74 -12.78 -43.89
CA PHE A 697 -29.38 -11.51 -43.60
C PHE A 697 -28.34 -10.51 -43.11
N LEU A 698 -28.21 -9.38 -43.80
CA LEU A 698 -27.25 -8.32 -43.50
C LEU A 698 -27.99 -7.02 -43.19
N ARG A 699 -27.78 -6.47 -41.98
CA ARG A 699 -28.32 -5.17 -41.60
C ARG A 699 -27.20 -4.20 -41.21
N GLY A 700 -27.13 -3.05 -41.88
CA GLY A 700 -26.08 -2.03 -41.73
C GLY A 700 -25.68 -1.36 -43.06
N ASN A 701 -24.67 -0.48 -43.05
CA ASN A 701 -24.18 0.17 -44.27
C ASN A 701 -23.55 -0.86 -45.24
N PHE A 702 -24.23 -1.08 -46.36
CA PHE A 702 -24.02 -2.20 -47.28
C PHE A 702 -22.77 -2.05 -48.15
N GLN A 703 -22.32 -0.83 -48.46
CA GLN A 703 -21.36 -0.63 -49.56
C GLN A 703 -19.92 -1.09 -49.29
N GLN A 704 -19.41 -1.06 -48.05
CA GLN A 704 -17.96 -1.20 -47.82
C GLN A 704 -17.51 -2.33 -46.89
N GLY A 705 -18.36 -2.92 -46.04
CA GLY A 705 -17.94 -3.97 -45.10
C GLY A 705 -18.76 -5.27 -45.10
N LEU A 706 -20.08 -5.18 -45.29
CA LEU A 706 -20.94 -6.38 -45.18
C LEU A 706 -20.88 -7.27 -46.44
N PHE A 707 -20.62 -6.73 -47.63
CA PHE A 707 -20.32 -7.53 -48.83
C PHE A 707 -19.00 -8.30 -48.72
N GLU A 708 -18.03 -7.79 -47.97
CA GLU A 708 -16.76 -8.49 -47.77
C GLU A 708 -16.93 -9.77 -46.95
N ILE A 709 -18.09 -9.98 -46.33
CA ILE A 709 -18.45 -11.24 -45.66
C ILE A 709 -18.96 -12.27 -46.67
N LEU A 710 -19.73 -11.85 -47.69
CA LEU A 710 -20.32 -12.73 -48.69
C LEU A 710 -19.26 -13.54 -49.45
N GLN A 711 -18.11 -12.94 -49.79
CA GLN A 711 -17.00 -13.63 -50.49
C GLN A 711 -16.41 -14.82 -49.72
N PHE A 712 -16.64 -14.92 -48.42
CA PHE A 712 -16.13 -16.01 -47.57
C PHE A 712 -17.18 -17.11 -47.30
N LEU A 713 -18.37 -17.00 -47.92
CA LEU A 713 -19.42 -18.02 -47.87
C LEU A 713 -19.36 -18.94 -49.09
N ASP A 714 -19.81 -20.17 -48.89
CA ASP A 714 -19.84 -21.17 -49.96
C ASP A 714 -20.97 -20.84 -50.97
N PRO A 715 -20.63 -20.56 -52.24
CA PRO A 715 -21.62 -20.15 -53.26
C PRO A 715 -22.61 -21.26 -53.61
N THR A 716 -22.23 -22.53 -53.46
CA THR A 716 -23.11 -23.66 -53.83
C THR A 716 -24.25 -23.85 -52.84
N SER A 717 -24.04 -23.43 -51.59
CA SER A 717 -25.04 -23.54 -50.52
C SER A 717 -25.97 -22.33 -50.43
N LEU A 718 -25.52 -21.14 -50.86
CA LEU A 718 -26.23 -19.87 -50.68
C LEU A 718 -27.37 -19.69 -51.67
N LYS A 719 -28.59 -19.57 -51.15
CA LYS A 719 -29.82 -19.42 -51.93
C LYS A 719 -30.44 -18.03 -51.80
N THR A 720 -30.44 -17.48 -50.59
CA THR A 720 -31.19 -16.25 -50.29
C THR A 720 -30.26 -15.19 -49.69
N ILE A 721 -30.31 -13.98 -50.25
CA ILE A 721 -29.59 -12.80 -49.75
C ILE A 721 -30.63 -11.76 -49.34
N GLU A 722 -30.60 -11.37 -48.07
CA GLU A 722 -31.50 -10.35 -47.53
C GLU A 722 -30.75 -9.18 -46.91
N THR A 723 -31.25 -7.97 -47.13
CA THR A 723 -30.60 -6.74 -46.65
C THR A 723 -31.59 -5.73 -46.06
N ALA A 724 -31.16 -4.99 -45.04
CA ALA A 724 -31.94 -3.94 -44.40
C ALA A 724 -31.05 -2.79 -43.86
N ILE A 725 -31.60 -1.56 -43.79
CA ILE A 725 -30.96 -0.39 -43.18
C ILE A 725 -31.62 0.02 -41.86
N ASN A 726 -30.97 0.92 -41.11
CA ASN A 726 -31.57 1.58 -39.96
C ASN A 726 -32.43 2.77 -40.39
N LYS A 727 -33.38 3.17 -39.54
CA LYS A 727 -34.23 4.34 -39.80
C LYS A 727 -33.35 5.60 -39.81
N GLY A 728 -33.20 6.25 -40.97
CA GLY A 728 -32.51 7.52 -41.12
C GLY A 728 -31.30 7.52 -42.07
N ASP A 729 -30.89 6.36 -42.59
CA ASP A 729 -29.78 6.26 -43.54
C ASP A 729 -30.19 6.67 -44.98
N GLU A 730 -29.27 7.26 -45.74
CA GLU A 730 -29.46 7.73 -47.13
C GLU A 730 -29.63 6.57 -48.14
N MET A 731 -30.12 6.91 -49.35
CA MET A 731 -30.27 5.97 -50.48
C MET A 731 -28.93 5.31 -50.82
N GLN A 732 -28.94 4.03 -51.22
CA GLN A 732 -27.70 3.32 -51.54
C GLN A 732 -27.65 2.84 -52.99
N GLN A 733 -26.45 2.88 -53.58
CA GLN A 733 -26.16 2.28 -54.88
C GLN A 733 -25.63 0.85 -54.69
N LEU A 734 -26.10 -0.10 -55.51
CA LEU A 734 -25.50 -1.43 -55.57
C LEU A 734 -24.13 -1.35 -56.25
N SER A 735 -23.06 -1.70 -55.53
CA SER A 735 -21.68 -1.73 -56.03
C SER A 735 -21.51 -2.73 -57.18
N ASP A 736 -20.73 -2.40 -58.21
CA ASP A 736 -20.40 -3.34 -59.29
C ASP A 736 -19.57 -4.54 -58.81
N ASN A 737 -18.90 -4.40 -57.66
CA ASN A 737 -18.06 -5.46 -57.10
C ASN A 737 -18.87 -6.70 -56.70
N CYS A 738 -20.15 -6.55 -56.29
CA CYS A 738 -20.96 -7.71 -55.92
C CYS A 738 -21.25 -8.62 -57.12
N MET A 739 -21.38 -8.04 -58.33
CA MET A 739 -21.60 -8.79 -59.57
C MET A 739 -20.41 -9.69 -59.94
N GLN A 740 -19.23 -9.47 -59.34
CA GLN A 740 -18.05 -10.31 -59.54
C GLN A 740 -18.06 -11.55 -58.63
N LEU A 741 -18.86 -11.56 -57.56
CA LEU A 741 -18.93 -12.65 -56.60
C LEU A 741 -19.77 -13.81 -57.16
N GLU A 742 -19.24 -15.03 -57.08
CA GLU A 742 -19.97 -16.24 -57.47
C GLU A 742 -21.21 -16.43 -56.57
N GLN A 743 -21.11 -16.08 -55.29
CA GLN A 743 -22.19 -16.12 -54.31
C GLN A 743 -23.39 -15.26 -54.73
N TRP A 744 -23.13 -14.10 -55.35
CA TRP A 744 -24.19 -13.23 -55.86
C TRP A 744 -24.85 -13.80 -57.10
N ARG A 745 -24.06 -14.35 -58.03
CA ARG A 745 -24.57 -14.89 -59.31
C ARG A 745 -25.36 -16.18 -59.14
N SER A 746 -25.01 -16.99 -58.15
CA SER A 746 -25.60 -18.32 -57.90
C SER A 746 -26.83 -18.30 -57.00
N ALA A 747 -26.98 -17.28 -56.15
CA ALA A 747 -28.14 -17.13 -55.29
C ALA A 747 -29.45 -16.99 -56.08
N GLU A 748 -30.52 -17.60 -55.57
CA GLU A 748 -31.83 -17.67 -56.21
C GLU A 748 -32.71 -16.47 -55.82
N GLU A 749 -32.55 -15.92 -54.63
CA GLU A 749 -33.48 -14.93 -54.05
C GLU A 749 -32.74 -13.71 -53.50
N PHE A 750 -33.23 -12.51 -53.82
CA PHE A 750 -32.72 -11.26 -53.27
C PHE A 750 -33.85 -10.39 -52.71
N THR A 751 -33.78 -10.05 -51.43
CA THR A 751 -34.73 -9.13 -50.80
C THR A 751 -33.99 -7.98 -50.12
N SER A 752 -34.41 -6.75 -50.41
CA SER A 752 -33.85 -5.54 -49.81
C SER A 752 -34.96 -4.58 -49.41
N ASN A 753 -34.95 -4.16 -48.15
CA ASN A 753 -35.77 -3.05 -47.67
C ASN A 753 -35.06 -1.69 -47.78
N ILE A 754 -33.93 -1.64 -48.50
CA ILE A 754 -33.12 -0.44 -48.74
C ILE A 754 -33.61 0.23 -50.02
N MET A 755 -33.73 1.57 -50.01
CA MET A 755 -34.04 2.33 -51.21
C MET A 755 -32.82 2.41 -52.13
N ILE A 756 -32.91 1.77 -53.30
CA ILE A 756 -31.87 1.73 -54.31
C ILE A 756 -31.98 2.98 -55.19
N GLU A 757 -30.89 3.75 -55.29
CA GLU A 757 -30.89 5.10 -55.85
C GLU A 757 -31.11 5.17 -57.37
N SER A 758 -30.71 4.14 -58.14
CA SER A 758 -30.66 4.20 -59.62
C SER A 758 -31.29 3.00 -60.32
N SER A 759 -32.01 3.28 -61.41
CA SER A 759 -32.48 2.34 -62.43
C SER A 759 -31.39 1.40 -62.96
N ALA A 760 -30.14 1.87 -63.06
CA ALA A 760 -29.01 1.08 -63.55
C ALA A 760 -28.76 -0.21 -62.72
N CYS A 761 -29.28 -0.27 -61.50
CA CYS A 761 -29.18 -1.44 -60.61
C CYS A 761 -30.11 -2.60 -60.99
N PHE A 762 -31.17 -2.38 -61.77
CA PHE A 762 -32.09 -3.46 -62.16
C PHE A 762 -31.40 -4.53 -63.02
N SER A 763 -30.50 -4.10 -63.90
CA SER A 763 -29.67 -5.01 -64.72
C SER A 763 -28.81 -5.97 -63.86
N LYS A 764 -28.46 -5.55 -62.64
CA LYS A 764 -27.64 -6.30 -61.68
C LYS A 764 -28.41 -7.35 -60.88
N LEU A 765 -29.74 -7.34 -60.99
CA LEU A 765 -30.64 -8.23 -60.23
C LEU A 765 -31.32 -9.28 -61.13
N LEU A 766 -31.00 -9.29 -62.43
CA LEU A 766 -31.65 -10.15 -63.41
C LEU A 766 -31.26 -11.64 -63.27
N ASN A 767 -30.21 -11.96 -62.51
CA ASN A 767 -29.79 -13.35 -62.26
C ASN A 767 -30.66 -14.05 -61.21
N PHE A 768 -31.37 -13.31 -60.37
CA PHE A 768 -32.21 -13.87 -59.32
C PHE A 768 -33.55 -14.35 -59.87
N ARG A 769 -34.06 -15.42 -59.26
CA ARG A 769 -35.37 -16.01 -59.51
C ARG A 769 -36.49 -15.25 -58.81
N GLU A 770 -36.22 -14.77 -57.59
CA GLU A 770 -37.15 -13.93 -56.81
C GLU A 770 -36.44 -12.65 -56.36
N VAL A 771 -37.07 -11.50 -56.59
CA VAL A 771 -36.53 -10.20 -56.18
C VAL A 771 -37.61 -9.36 -55.50
N ASN A 772 -37.30 -8.80 -54.31
CA ASN A 772 -38.12 -7.83 -53.60
C ASN A 772 -37.28 -6.61 -53.22
N ILE A 773 -37.53 -5.44 -53.80
CA ILE A 773 -36.71 -4.24 -53.54
C ILE A 773 -37.53 -2.95 -53.39
N TRP A 774 -36.87 -1.91 -52.89
CA TRP A 774 -37.34 -0.53 -52.97
C TRP A 774 -36.40 0.24 -53.91
N ALA A 775 -36.94 0.95 -54.89
CA ALA A 775 -36.20 1.77 -55.85
C ALA A 775 -36.66 3.23 -55.74
N ASN A 776 -35.73 4.17 -55.81
CA ASN A 776 -36.08 5.58 -55.78
C ASN A 776 -36.74 6.01 -57.09
N GLU A 777 -36.10 5.69 -58.21
CA GLU A 777 -36.56 6.00 -59.57
C GLU A 777 -36.48 4.76 -60.46
N ILE A 778 -37.47 4.58 -61.33
CA ILE A 778 -37.43 3.59 -62.40
C ILE A 778 -37.72 4.24 -63.75
N ARG A 779 -37.06 3.74 -64.80
CA ARG A 779 -37.31 4.13 -66.19
C ARG A 779 -38.06 3.05 -66.94
N LEU A 780 -38.74 3.43 -68.02
CA LEU A 780 -39.45 2.51 -68.90
C LEU A 780 -38.51 1.43 -69.46
N GLU A 781 -37.26 1.77 -69.76
CA GLU A 781 -36.24 0.81 -70.22
C GLU A 781 -36.00 -0.35 -69.24
N ASP A 782 -35.98 -0.08 -67.92
CA ASP A 782 -35.77 -1.12 -66.90
C ASP A 782 -36.95 -2.10 -66.86
N VAL A 783 -38.16 -1.56 -66.98
CA VAL A 783 -39.40 -2.33 -67.04
C VAL A 783 -39.44 -3.20 -68.29
N LEU A 784 -38.95 -2.70 -69.42
CA LEU A 784 -38.81 -3.47 -70.66
C LEU A 784 -37.74 -4.57 -70.54
N LEU A 785 -36.64 -4.33 -69.82
CA LEU A 785 -35.64 -5.36 -69.51
C LEU A 785 -36.23 -6.48 -68.64
N LEU A 786 -36.97 -6.12 -67.58
CA LEU A 786 -37.67 -7.08 -66.72
C LEU A 786 -38.71 -7.90 -67.50
N ARG A 787 -39.48 -7.25 -68.38
CA ARG A 787 -40.40 -7.95 -69.28
C ARG A 787 -39.63 -8.96 -70.13
N LYS A 788 -38.56 -8.54 -70.81
CA LYS A 788 -37.76 -9.43 -71.66
C LYS A 788 -37.24 -10.64 -70.89
N LEU A 789 -36.69 -10.41 -69.69
CA LEU A 789 -36.21 -11.47 -68.80
C LEU A 789 -37.35 -12.42 -68.39
N SER A 790 -38.48 -11.90 -67.95
CA SER A 790 -39.63 -12.71 -67.48
C SER A 790 -40.22 -13.60 -68.59
N LEU A 791 -40.08 -13.20 -69.85
CA LEU A 791 -40.48 -14.00 -71.00
C LEU A 791 -39.43 -15.06 -71.36
N SER A 792 -38.14 -14.75 -71.27
CA SER A 792 -37.06 -15.62 -71.74
C SER A 792 -36.50 -16.61 -70.71
N ASN A 793 -36.58 -16.30 -69.40
CA ASN A 793 -36.02 -17.12 -68.34
C ASN A 793 -37.12 -17.95 -67.64
N PRO A 794 -37.16 -19.29 -67.81
CA PRO A 794 -38.16 -20.14 -67.16
C PRO A 794 -37.97 -20.29 -65.65
N LEU A 795 -36.79 -19.93 -65.12
CA LEU A 795 -36.55 -19.96 -63.67
C LEU A 795 -37.07 -18.70 -62.97
N PHE A 796 -37.33 -17.61 -63.70
CA PHE A 796 -37.88 -16.38 -63.14
C PHE A 796 -39.26 -16.64 -62.53
N LYS A 797 -39.45 -16.26 -61.27
CA LYS A 797 -40.74 -16.36 -60.58
C LYS A 797 -41.40 -15.01 -60.41
N TYR A 798 -40.77 -14.10 -59.68
CA TYR A 798 -41.30 -12.75 -59.55
C TYR A 798 -40.23 -11.71 -59.26
N PHE A 799 -40.53 -10.48 -59.68
CA PHE A 799 -39.77 -9.29 -59.37
C PHE A 799 -40.75 -8.23 -58.87
N HIS A 800 -40.65 -7.93 -57.59
CA HIS A 800 -41.48 -6.98 -56.88
C HIS A 800 -40.64 -5.77 -56.51
N PHE A 801 -41.13 -4.58 -56.83
CA PHE A 801 -40.44 -3.35 -56.47
C PHE A 801 -41.41 -2.25 -56.07
N CYS A 802 -41.09 -1.60 -54.94
CA CYS A 802 -41.70 -0.35 -54.52
C CYS A 802 -40.93 0.82 -55.17
N ILE A 803 -41.62 1.85 -55.64
CA ILE A 803 -41.04 3.01 -56.31
C ILE A 803 -41.49 4.32 -55.68
N THR A 804 -40.55 5.27 -55.56
CA THR A 804 -40.86 6.65 -55.14
C THR A 804 -41.27 7.51 -56.34
N VAL A 805 -40.54 7.39 -57.46
CA VAL A 805 -40.75 8.15 -58.70
C VAL A 805 -40.77 7.21 -59.90
N PHE A 806 -41.76 7.37 -60.78
CA PHE A 806 -41.79 6.73 -62.10
C PHE A 806 -42.28 7.74 -63.13
N ALA A 807 -41.33 8.44 -63.77
CA ALA A 807 -41.62 9.54 -64.67
C ALA A 807 -42.46 9.11 -65.90
N GLU A 808 -42.23 7.90 -66.40
CA GLU A 808 -42.88 7.37 -67.60
C GLU A 808 -44.08 6.45 -67.26
N LEU A 809 -44.66 6.57 -66.06
CA LEU A 809 -45.76 5.72 -65.61
C LEU A 809 -46.96 5.76 -66.57
N ASP A 810 -47.35 6.94 -67.08
CA ASP A 810 -48.49 7.03 -68.00
C ASP A 810 -48.21 6.34 -69.34
N GLU A 811 -46.98 6.43 -69.84
CA GLU A 811 -46.56 5.71 -71.05
C GLU A 811 -46.57 4.19 -70.82
N PHE A 812 -46.04 3.73 -69.69
CA PHE A 812 -46.10 2.32 -69.30
C PHE A 812 -47.54 1.80 -69.16
N LEU A 813 -48.45 2.58 -68.58
CA LEU A 813 -49.87 2.21 -68.45
C LEU A 813 -50.55 2.10 -69.82
N ARG A 814 -50.24 3.00 -70.76
CA ARG A 814 -50.71 2.89 -72.16
C ARG A 814 -50.19 1.60 -72.80
N LEU A 815 -48.93 1.24 -72.55
CA LEU A 815 -48.33 -0.03 -73.00
C LEU A 815 -48.97 -1.27 -72.32
N LEU A 816 -49.75 -1.11 -71.26
CA LEU A 816 -50.56 -2.17 -70.66
C LEU A 816 -52.03 -2.13 -71.10
N GLY A 817 -52.39 -1.22 -72.03
CA GLY A 817 -53.75 -0.99 -72.49
C GLY A 817 -54.63 -0.39 -71.38
N SER A 818 -54.12 0.63 -70.69
CA SER A 818 -54.78 1.35 -69.60
C SER A 818 -54.38 2.84 -69.58
N SER A 819 -54.90 3.61 -68.61
CA SER A 819 -54.56 5.01 -68.39
C SER A 819 -54.38 5.34 -66.91
N LEU A 820 -53.71 6.45 -66.61
CA LEU A 820 -53.57 6.96 -65.24
C LEU A 820 -54.92 7.23 -64.55
N ALA A 821 -55.95 7.60 -65.32
CA ALA A 821 -57.32 7.83 -64.82
C ALA A 821 -58.01 6.54 -64.35
N GLU A 822 -57.68 5.39 -64.92
CA GLU A 822 -58.18 4.08 -64.48
C GLU A 822 -57.45 3.58 -63.24
N LEU A 823 -56.12 3.77 -63.21
CA LEU A 823 -55.30 3.41 -62.05
C LEU A 823 -55.71 4.21 -60.80
N THR A 824 -56.00 5.51 -60.92
CA THR A 824 -56.42 6.35 -59.79
C THR A 824 -57.79 5.99 -59.20
N ARG A 825 -58.63 5.25 -59.94
CA ARG A 825 -59.94 4.77 -59.48
C ARG A 825 -59.89 3.39 -58.83
N THR A 826 -58.74 2.73 -58.86
CA THR A 826 -58.55 1.35 -58.37
C THR A 826 -57.39 1.30 -57.37
N ILE A 827 -57.40 0.32 -56.46
CA ILE A 827 -56.32 0.17 -55.46
C ILE A 827 -55.03 -0.31 -56.13
N TYR A 828 -55.16 -1.14 -57.17
CA TYR A 828 -54.11 -1.61 -58.04
C TYR A 828 -54.72 -2.04 -59.38
N MET A 829 -53.93 -2.04 -60.45
CA MET A 829 -54.27 -2.61 -61.75
C MET A 829 -53.43 -3.85 -61.98
N ALA A 830 -54.03 -4.88 -62.58
CA ALA A 830 -53.30 -6.06 -63.00
C ALA A 830 -53.65 -6.50 -64.42
N LYS A 831 -52.66 -6.98 -65.15
CA LYS A 831 -52.78 -7.53 -66.50
C LYS A 831 -52.07 -8.87 -66.57
N CYS A 832 -52.69 -9.82 -67.25
CA CYS A 832 -52.15 -11.16 -67.47
C CYS A 832 -51.86 -11.35 -68.96
N PHE A 833 -50.67 -11.82 -69.28
CA PHE A 833 -50.18 -12.01 -70.63
C PHE A 833 -49.75 -13.46 -70.84
N ARG A 834 -50.10 -14.04 -72.00
CA ARG A 834 -49.67 -15.40 -72.36
C ARG A 834 -48.22 -15.40 -72.81
N ILE A 835 -47.42 -16.32 -72.28
CA ILE A 835 -46.02 -16.51 -72.70
C ILE A 835 -45.98 -17.54 -73.85
N PRO A 836 -45.41 -17.21 -75.02
CA PRO A 836 -45.30 -18.18 -76.13
C PRO A 836 -44.54 -19.43 -75.71
N ASN A 837 -45.05 -20.61 -76.10
CA ASN A 837 -44.43 -21.92 -75.87
C ASN A 837 -44.16 -22.26 -74.38
N SER A 838 -44.92 -21.68 -73.47
CA SER A 838 -44.81 -21.91 -72.02
C SER A 838 -46.20 -22.18 -71.41
N PRO A 839 -46.31 -23.05 -70.39
CA PRO A 839 -47.54 -23.17 -69.60
C PRO A 839 -47.77 -21.97 -68.68
N ASP A 840 -46.72 -21.21 -68.36
CA ASP A 840 -46.79 -20.04 -67.49
C ASP A 840 -47.38 -18.81 -68.19
N PHE A 841 -47.96 -17.92 -67.38
CA PHE A 841 -48.42 -16.59 -67.75
C PHE A 841 -47.56 -15.53 -67.07
N LEU A 842 -47.41 -14.37 -67.73
CA LEU A 842 -46.81 -13.19 -67.15
C LEU A 842 -47.90 -12.29 -66.58
N TYR A 843 -47.91 -12.14 -65.27
CA TYR A 843 -48.74 -11.23 -64.52
C TYR A 843 -47.97 -9.95 -64.21
N ILE A 844 -48.52 -8.81 -64.61
CA ILE A 844 -47.99 -7.48 -64.28
C ILE A 844 -49.04 -6.76 -63.44
N SER A 845 -48.71 -6.47 -62.19
CA SER A 845 -49.54 -5.67 -61.29
C SER A 845 -48.86 -4.35 -60.97
N VAL A 846 -49.61 -3.26 -61.05
CA VAL A 846 -49.14 -1.89 -60.87
C VAL A 846 -50.10 -1.15 -59.95
N CYS A 847 -49.59 -0.49 -58.92
CA CYS A 847 -50.29 0.57 -58.21
C CYS A 847 -49.40 1.82 -58.18
N GLN A 848 -49.86 2.92 -57.59
CA GLN A 848 -49.14 4.21 -57.63
C GLN A 848 -47.66 4.16 -57.19
N ARG A 849 -47.30 3.21 -56.32
CA ARG A 849 -45.93 3.08 -55.77
C ARG A 849 -45.38 1.66 -55.79
N LEU A 850 -46.04 0.73 -56.49
CA LEU A 850 -45.67 -0.67 -56.47
C LEU A 850 -45.85 -1.28 -57.84
N CYS A 851 -44.88 -2.06 -58.28
CA CYS A 851 -44.99 -2.87 -59.48
C CYS A 851 -44.52 -4.30 -59.20
N THR A 852 -45.18 -5.27 -59.81
CA THR A 852 -44.86 -6.69 -59.67
C THR A 852 -44.95 -7.36 -61.02
N PHE A 853 -43.85 -7.99 -61.42
CA PHE A 853 -43.79 -8.94 -62.52
C PHE A 853 -43.79 -10.34 -61.92
N CYS A 854 -44.72 -11.20 -62.30
CA CYS A 854 -44.82 -12.57 -61.79
C CYS A 854 -45.05 -13.52 -62.96
N ARG A 855 -44.28 -14.60 -63.03
CA ARG A 855 -44.44 -15.70 -63.97
C ARG A 855 -45.01 -16.89 -63.21
N SER A 856 -46.20 -17.35 -63.58
CA SER A 856 -46.90 -18.44 -62.88
C SER A 856 -47.81 -19.23 -63.81
N ASP A 857 -47.95 -20.53 -63.55
CA ASP A 857 -48.86 -21.47 -64.20
C ASP A 857 -50.30 -21.44 -63.63
N GLU A 858 -50.54 -20.73 -62.51
CA GLU A 858 -51.83 -20.73 -61.79
C GLU A 858 -52.90 -19.74 -62.34
N ALA A 859 -52.70 -19.17 -63.53
CA ALA A 859 -53.55 -18.08 -64.06
C ALA A 859 -55.05 -18.42 -64.21
N ALA A 860 -55.44 -19.69 -64.22
CA ALA A 860 -56.85 -20.11 -64.31
C ALA A 860 -57.65 -19.90 -63.01
N ARG A 861 -57.02 -19.67 -61.84
CA ARG A 861 -57.72 -19.61 -60.54
C ARG A 861 -58.30 -18.24 -60.15
N TYR A 862 -57.85 -17.14 -60.75
CA TYR A 862 -58.15 -15.78 -60.26
C TYR A 862 -59.04 -14.91 -61.17
N GLY A 863 -59.62 -15.47 -62.23
CA GLY A 863 -60.72 -14.81 -62.99
C GLY A 863 -60.36 -13.49 -63.69
N PHE A 864 -59.10 -13.28 -64.07
CA PHE A 864 -58.68 -12.09 -64.81
C PHE A 864 -59.17 -12.11 -66.27
N LYS A 865 -59.52 -10.94 -66.84
CA LYS A 865 -59.80 -10.82 -68.29
C LYS A 865 -58.53 -11.11 -69.09
N PHE A 866 -58.59 -12.16 -69.92
CA PHE A 866 -57.53 -12.54 -70.83
C PHE A 866 -57.38 -11.51 -71.95
N ILE A 867 -56.16 -11.04 -72.21
CA ILE A 867 -55.80 -10.39 -73.47
C ILE A 867 -55.14 -11.47 -74.31
N GLU A 868 -55.83 -11.91 -75.37
CA GLU A 868 -55.24 -12.83 -76.34
C GLU A 868 -54.16 -12.12 -77.15
N ASP A 869 -53.04 -12.82 -77.25
CA ASP A 869 -51.92 -12.56 -78.14
C ASP A 869 -51.01 -11.35 -77.88
N ILE A 870 -49.78 -11.66 -77.46
CA ILE A 870 -48.60 -10.81 -77.70
C ILE A 870 -48.26 -10.76 -79.20
N GLY A 871 -48.90 -11.59 -80.05
CA GLY A 871 -48.58 -11.74 -81.47
C GLY A 871 -49.23 -10.75 -82.46
N THR A 872 -50.30 -10.02 -82.11
CA THR A 872 -51.11 -9.29 -83.12
C THR A 872 -51.62 -7.90 -82.74
N VAL A 873 -51.12 -7.28 -81.67
CA VAL A 873 -51.30 -5.83 -81.50
C VAL A 873 -49.98 -5.16 -81.87
N GLU A 874 -50.01 -4.30 -82.89
CA GLU A 874 -48.93 -3.49 -83.47
C GLU A 874 -48.16 -2.68 -82.39
N PHE A 875 -47.37 -3.37 -81.57
CA PHE A 875 -46.77 -2.76 -80.39
C PHE A 875 -45.49 -1.99 -80.69
N PHE A 876 -44.82 -2.22 -81.84
CA PHE A 876 -43.60 -1.50 -82.24
C PHE A 876 -43.36 -1.55 -83.77
N GLN A 877 -44.30 -1.08 -84.58
CA GLN A 877 -43.99 -0.65 -85.96
C GLN A 877 -44.64 0.70 -86.26
N GLN A 878 -44.02 1.78 -85.77
CA GLN A 878 -43.82 3.00 -86.56
C GLN A 878 -42.88 3.98 -85.82
N ARG A 879 -41.65 4.02 -86.35
CA ARG A 879 -40.52 4.95 -86.18
C ARG A 879 -39.85 5.10 -84.82
#